data_AF-A0A2J6QHD0-F1
#
_entry.id   AF-A0A2J6QHD0-F1
#
_cell.length_a   1.000
_cell.length_b   1.000
_cell.length_c   1.000
_cell.angle_alpha   90.00
_cell.angle_beta   90.00
_cell.angle_gamma   90.00
#
_symmetry.space_group_name_H-M   'P 1'
#
loop_
_entity.id
_entity.type
_entity.pdbx_description
1 polymer ?
#
loop_
_entity_poly.entity_id
_entity_poly.type
_entity_poly.pdbx_seq_one_letter_code
_entity_poly.pdbx_strand_id
1 'polypeptide(L)'
;MASSNTSTARYLEALLQILINGVPSNFLIYPHIQTLARSACLEFATQVEELRRECQWRRAHATTEWLSRFVQRSFEWLPESLDSIRLLHANFPNWRAWAIWSPDVARLGRWELFSPDQRLTLSNILVLEGPDFASSRHTTFREAVEAQGFDPSLTRHSVGSIIFEVERGSAPNIPDMIHRLLNLVDVAVVTSPRDDAALFTYFCFTQSVTNMRLDCLESLSSLADPMISALVSRVFRARNETRAVSMVAVMKLLPFLGTERCAQLHRAIGIDVVNLVRVFIHEMQQILRSQIHSGQSSTDTELRLQACGSALLETPWLRSSLDSSLVELFNDWPSVEDIRYLHSIRDLAKMSSTGNMWEVVKNVDEYMINCLVQSGTIPTETKSLVKALLTLWKRAADSDRRWLALSVVQSQVMTSNFRCRFLNQLPQLPDGFVYSLRLIIQNYDEVLDVTCVDLATLLAANKSSATCWRPILRQMLESQGQKLIDYALANLNADDWVQLISDLRKVFGKEMKDEPISSIAILNPELHRWVSNLEILEPTLEEMLCILTFKMHEHSKVAMFAVMSLLQVDGSNAFETFNALSFLVVTTAEGCDACLNILEAAQNHSLDVAEVVFAGWLEAPYLTADDREALQAVAVLLGIRPGIVFKKWSETSLIIVKEYLDVEYAQLFAEAQRLEEMRSLLKSIDPQGTAQLLESAGIEDSSLVDEALASLPPALVSVVERLDDTSLEMHFPLGHLTELQRVRFGIGNAQSLFLHFVFADDPAFCLHLDRETKGKHKAGAATSVHDPWRVIPSGEHPNLPICRGQTSPAKYHIARAISRHLTEGFKSLEAIHVLVTGVLKDLGKGCITCGKDHSVRMRCPTTCSSGGCRSTFLQASLEVRLCQIRQDPAAVDCLLYGLLLSLNRETRTPPQLSIQQHRHCSPSPETRAGHVSPSKLRWLSGNNTILQPKSRATPRLGLHRLPWFSILCTGRSSDSFPPSRNSSIPTRKSQPRTRSRILQAYYLQRQNTSSLPRHITRTLVCNNLPRSPRSFPHPSAGTRGSIRSRSLLRGRTSHVVGLLRRTKKQLG
;
A
#
# COMPACT_ATOMS: atom_id res chain seq x y z
N MET A 1 -74.22 39.88 -26.50
CA MET A 1 -74.01 39.40 -27.89
C MET A 1 -74.97 38.28 -28.29
N ALA A 2 -75.30 37.27 -27.46
CA ALA A 2 -76.27 36.24 -27.88
C ALA A 2 -77.66 36.80 -28.32
N SER A 3 -78.08 37.96 -27.80
CA SER A 3 -79.35 38.62 -28.11
C SER A 3 -79.44 39.27 -29.50
N SER A 4 -78.32 39.59 -30.16
CA SER A 4 -78.34 40.15 -31.53
C SER A 4 -78.46 39.09 -32.62
N ASN A 5 -78.26 37.81 -32.29
CA ASN A 5 -78.19 36.77 -33.32
C ASN A 5 -79.59 36.31 -33.76
N THR A 6 -80.58 36.33 -32.88
CA THR A 6 -81.96 35.92 -33.18
C THR A 6 -82.79 37.01 -33.87
N SER A 7 -82.31 38.25 -33.96
CA SER A 7 -83.00 39.32 -34.69
C SER A 7 -82.91 39.14 -36.21
N THR A 8 -81.73 38.88 -36.77
CA THR A 8 -81.52 38.77 -38.23
C THR A 8 -82.31 37.59 -38.81
N ALA A 9 -82.28 36.44 -38.14
CA ALA A 9 -83.05 35.25 -38.50
C ALA A 9 -84.57 35.53 -38.59
N ARG A 10 -85.15 36.14 -37.54
CA ARG A 10 -86.58 36.46 -37.48
C ARG A 10 -86.98 37.60 -38.43
N TYR A 11 -86.09 38.56 -38.67
CA TYR A 11 -86.30 39.63 -39.63
C TYR A 11 -86.36 39.08 -41.06
N LEU A 12 -85.47 38.14 -41.40
CA LEU A 12 -85.51 37.44 -42.67
C LEU A 12 -86.74 36.51 -42.80
N GLU A 13 -87.07 35.72 -41.77
CA GLU A 13 -88.31 34.91 -41.73
C GLU A 13 -89.53 35.79 -42.01
N ALA A 14 -89.66 36.95 -41.35
CA ALA A 14 -90.76 37.89 -41.56
C ALA A 14 -90.78 38.48 -42.99
N LEU A 15 -89.65 38.93 -43.53
CA LEU A 15 -89.58 39.48 -44.89
C LEU A 15 -89.94 38.43 -45.96
N LEU A 16 -89.49 37.18 -45.79
CA LEU A 16 -89.83 36.09 -46.69
C LEU A 16 -91.29 35.64 -46.55
N GLN A 17 -91.87 35.66 -45.35
CA GLN A 17 -93.31 35.43 -45.16
C GLN A 17 -94.15 36.54 -45.83
N ILE A 18 -93.72 37.81 -45.78
CA ILE A 18 -94.37 38.91 -46.52
C ILE A 18 -94.32 38.68 -48.04
N LEU A 19 -93.21 38.15 -48.56
CA LEU A 19 -93.08 37.80 -49.99
C LEU A 19 -93.91 36.56 -50.37
N ILE A 20 -94.04 35.55 -49.50
CA ILE A 20 -94.92 34.38 -49.73
C ILE A 20 -96.40 34.77 -49.68
N ASN A 21 -96.81 35.61 -48.72
CA ASN A 21 -98.20 36.05 -48.54
C ASN A 21 -98.68 37.04 -49.63
N GLY A 22 -97.94 37.17 -50.73
CA GLY A 22 -98.46 37.74 -51.97
C GLY A 22 -98.54 39.26 -52.01
N VAL A 23 -97.50 39.98 -51.55
CA VAL A 23 -97.32 41.39 -51.98
C VAL A 23 -97.15 41.39 -53.51
N PRO A 24 -98.08 41.98 -54.29
CA PRO A 24 -98.03 41.88 -55.74
C PRO A 24 -96.83 42.65 -56.31
N SER A 25 -96.18 42.11 -57.34
CA SER A 25 -94.92 42.64 -57.88
C SER A 25 -95.01 44.05 -58.49
N ASN A 26 -96.22 44.55 -58.75
CA ASN A 26 -96.50 45.92 -59.19
C ASN A 26 -96.64 46.94 -58.03
N PHE A 27 -96.58 46.52 -56.77
CA PHE A 27 -96.60 47.46 -55.63
C PHE A 27 -95.22 48.13 -55.46
N LEU A 28 -95.20 49.46 -55.27
CA LEU A 28 -93.95 50.24 -55.10
C LEU A 28 -93.07 49.79 -53.92
N ILE A 29 -93.66 49.11 -52.92
CA ILE A 29 -92.94 48.56 -51.77
C ILE A 29 -92.27 47.21 -52.07
N TYR A 30 -92.67 46.49 -53.13
CA TYR A 30 -92.14 45.16 -53.46
C TYR A 30 -90.63 45.16 -53.76
N PRO A 31 -90.07 46.09 -54.57
CA PRO A 31 -88.61 46.20 -54.75
C PRO A 31 -87.86 46.56 -53.46
N HIS A 32 -88.48 47.33 -52.57
CA HIS A 32 -87.90 47.69 -51.27
C HIS A 32 -87.83 46.46 -50.35
N ILE A 33 -88.91 45.67 -50.27
CA ILE A 33 -88.96 44.40 -49.53
C ILE A 33 -87.95 43.40 -50.10
N GLN A 34 -87.85 43.27 -51.43
CA GLN A 34 -86.80 42.44 -52.04
C GLN A 34 -85.38 42.90 -51.66
N THR A 35 -85.09 44.20 -51.68
CA THR A 35 -83.76 44.72 -51.33
C THR A 35 -83.41 44.47 -49.86
N LEU A 36 -84.37 44.70 -48.95
CA LEU A 36 -84.21 44.37 -47.53
C LEU A 36 -84.01 42.86 -47.31
N ALA A 37 -84.79 42.02 -48.01
CA ALA A 37 -84.67 40.57 -47.93
C ALA A 37 -83.33 40.06 -48.49
N ARG A 38 -82.79 40.66 -49.56
CA ARG A 38 -81.43 40.33 -50.06
C ARG A 38 -80.35 40.69 -49.03
N SER A 39 -80.43 41.87 -48.43
CA SER A 39 -79.50 42.29 -47.37
C SER A 39 -79.58 41.37 -46.15
N ALA A 40 -80.79 41.05 -45.68
CA ALA A 40 -81.01 40.14 -44.56
C ALA A 40 -80.56 38.70 -44.88
N CYS A 41 -80.73 38.22 -46.12
CA CYS A 41 -80.18 36.94 -46.59
C CYS A 41 -78.65 36.92 -46.51
N LEU A 42 -77.97 37.95 -47.00
CA LEU A 42 -76.50 38.01 -46.97
C LEU A 42 -75.96 38.08 -45.53
N GLU A 43 -76.59 38.86 -44.66
CA GLU A 43 -76.24 38.95 -43.24
C GLU A 43 -76.46 37.61 -42.51
N PHE A 44 -77.63 36.99 -42.72
CA PHE A 44 -77.99 35.69 -42.14
C PHE A 44 -77.10 34.55 -42.67
N ALA A 45 -76.80 34.53 -43.98
CA ALA A 45 -75.87 33.58 -44.57
C ALA A 45 -74.46 33.71 -43.95
N THR A 46 -73.97 34.94 -43.82
CA THR A 46 -72.67 35.23 -43.19
C THR A 46 -72.65 34.76 -41.73
N GLN A 47 -73.70 35.05 -40.97
CA GLN A 47 -73.88 34.62 -39.58
C GLN A 47 -73.87 33.09 -39.44
N VAL A 48 -74.62 32.38 -40.29
CA VAL A 48 -74.74 30.92 -40.25
C VAL A 48 -73.44 30.23 -40.68
N GLU A 49 -72.76 30.74 -41.70
CA GLU A 49 -71.45 30.22 -42.13
C GLU A 49 -70.31 30.54 -41.13
N GLU A 50 -70.44 31.60 -40.31
CA GLU A 50 -69.54 31.83 -39.16
C GLU A 50 -69.76 30.78 -38.06
N LEU A 51 -71.02 30.53 -37.68
CA LEU A 51 -71.39 29.48 -36.72
C LEU A 51 -70.94 28.08 -37.22
N ARG A 52 -71.01 27.82 -38.53
CA ARG A 52 -70.46 26.63 -39.19
C ARG A 52 -68.94 26.54 -39.02
N ARG A 53 -68.20 27.62 -39.32
CA ARG A 53 -66.73 27.68 -39.25
C ARG A 53 -66.22 27.42 -37.82
N GLU A 54 -66.90 27.97 -36.82
CA GLU A 54 -66.65 27.72 -35.40
C GLU A 54 -67.20 26.38 -34.86
N CYS A 55 -67.84 25.57 -35.72
CA CYS A 55 -68.53 24.32 -35.39
C CYS A 55 -69.56 24.45 -34.24
N GLN A 56 -70.24 25.61 -34.16
CA GLN A 56 -71.34 25.88 -33.21
C GLN A 56 -72.66 25.27 -33.70
N TRP A 57 -72.65 23.99 -34.09
CA TRP A 57 -73.76 23.34 -34.80
C TRP A 57 -75.11 23.49 -34.09
N ARG A 58 -75.20 23.40 -32.77
CA ARG A 58 -76.45 23.64 -32.04
C ARG A 58 -77.02 25.05 -32.26
N ARG A 59 -76.17 26.07 -32.29
CA ARG A 59 -76.60 27.46 -32.54
C ARG A 59 -76.91 27.69 -34.00
N ALA A 60 -76.16 27.08 -34.92
CA ALA A 60 -76.51 27.08 -36.34
C ALA A 60 -77.91 26.48 -36.53
N HIS A 61 -78.19 25.31 -35.95
CA HIS A 61 -79.50 24.65 -36.01
C HIS A 61 -80.62 25.55 -35.47
N ALA A 62 -80.48 26.06 -34.24
CA ALA A 62 -81.47 26.98 -33.66
C ALA A 62 -81.63 28.31 -34.43
N THR A 63 -80.68 28.65 -35.31
CA THR A 63 -80.72 29.82 -36.20
C THR A 63 -81.35 29.48 -37.56
N THR A 64 -81.23 28.23 -38.04
CA THR A 64 -81.73 27.76 -39.35
C THR A 64 -83.02 26.95 -39.30
N GLU A 65 -83.48 26.47 -38.14
CA GLU A 65 -84.65 25.59 -37.97
C GLU A 65 -85.94 26.14 -38.59
N TRP A 66 -86.09 27.47 -38.72
CA TRP A 66 -87.22 28.07 -39.41
C TRP A 66 -87.25 27.81 -40.93
N LEU A 67 -86.11 27.48 -41.55
CA LEU A 67 -86.00 27.18 -42.97
C LEU A 67 -86.73 25.88 -43.35
N SER A 68 -86.77 24.86 -42.48
CA SER A 68 -87.51 23.62 -42.76
C SER A 68 -89.02 23.88 -42.80
N ARG A 69 -89.52 24.65 -41.82
CA ARG A 69 -90.91 25.14 -41.75
C ARG A 69 -91.26 26.06 -42.93
N PHE A 70 -90.30 26.87 -43.39
CA PHE A 70 -90.43 27.70 -44.60
C PHE A 70 -90.54 26.84 -45.86
N VAL A 71 -89.68 25.82 -46.03
CA VAL A 71 -89.72 24.90 -47.18
C VAL A 71 -91.05 24.18 -47.25
N GLN A 72 -91.50 23.57 -46.15
CA GLN A 72 -92.78 22.85 -46.08
C GLN A 72 -93.95 23.73 -46.57
N ARG A 73 -94.08 24.94 -45.99
CA ARG A 73 -95.10 25.92 -46.41
C ARG A 73 -94.95 26.37 -47.86
N SER A 74 -93.72 26.57 -48.35
CA SER A 74 -93.50 27.00 -49.74
C SER A 74 -93.95 25.97 -50.78
N PHE A 75 -93.88 24.66 -50.45
CA PHE A 75 -94.39 23.59 -51.31
C PHE A 75 -95.92 23.42 -51.22
N GLU A 76 -96.51 23.66 -50.06
CA GLU A 76 -97.97 23.54 -49.85
C GLU A 76 -98.78 24.64 -50.55
N TRP A 77 -98.29 25.89 -50.60
CA TRP A 77 -99.17 27.05 -50.81
C TRP A 77 -99.27 27.62 -52.23
N LEU A 78 -98.21 27.67 -53.06
CA LEU A 78 -98.32 28.01 -54.50
C LEU A 78 -96.98 27.87 -55.28
N PRO A 79 -96.95 27.14 -56.43
CA PRO A 79 -95.77 27.03 -57.29
C PRO A 79 -95.25 28.36 -57.87
N GLU A 80 -96.07 29.41 -57.91
CA GLU A 80 -95.72 30.70 -58.52
C GLU A 80 -94.85 31.58 -57.61
N SER A 81 -94.69 31.24 -56.33
CA SER A 81 -93.92 32.01 -55.32
C SER A 81 -92.38 31.96 -55.48
N LEU A 82 -91.91 31.62 -56.68
CA LEU A 82 -90.51 31.35 -57.05
C LEU A 82 -89.53 32.45 -56.64
N ASP A 83 -89.95 33.71 -56.56
CA ASP A 83 -89.05 34.83 -56.29
C ASP A 83 -88.46 34.81 -54.88
N SER A 84 -89.16 34.26 -53.89
CA SER A 84 -88.61 34.04 -52.53
C SER A 84 -87.49 32.98 -52.54
N ILE A 85 -87.73 31.87 -53.25
CA ILE A 85 -86.80 30.76 -53.46
C ILE A 85 -85.59 31.19 -54.32
N ARG A 86 -85.81 32.00 -55.36
CA ARG A 86 -84.75 32.61 -56.19
C ARG A 86 -83.88 33.56 -55.37
N LEU A 87 -84.49 34.36 -54.49
CA LEU A 87 -83.76 35.28 -53.61
C LEU A 87 -82.86 34.51 -52.64
N LEU A 88 -83.37 33.45 -52.00
CA LEU A 88 -82.54 32.54 -51.20
C LEU A 88 -81.42 31.89 -52.03
N HIS A 89 -81.70 31.35 -53.22
CA HIS A 89 -80.67 30.76 -54.09
C HIS A 89 -79.57 31.74 -54.52
N ALA A 90 -79.91 33.01 -54.76
CA ALA A 90 -78.95 34.02 -55.20
C ALA A 90 -78.14 34.67 -54.06
N ASN A 91 -78.63 34.64 -52.82
CA ASN A 91 -78.06 35.40 -51.69
C ASN A 91 -77.66 34.52 -50.49
N PHE A 92 -78.10 33.27 -50.43
CA PHE A 92 -77.70 32.29 -49.41
C PHE A 92 -77.40 30.93 -50.08
N PRO A 93 -76.19 30.73 -50.61
CA PRO A 93 -75.75 29.43 -51.11
C PRO A 93 -75.95 28.33 -50.06
N ASN A 94 -76.33 27.13 -50.51
CA ASN A 94 -76.60 25.96 -49.67
C ASN A 94 -77.80 26.09 -48.69
N TRP A 95 -78.65 27.12 -48.79
CA TRP A 95 -79.84 27.27 -47.91
C TRP A 95 -80.72 26.00 -47.86
N ARG A 96 -80.77 25.20 -48.93
CA ARG A 96 -81.49 23.91 -48.97
C ARG A 96 -80.90 22.86 -48.03
N ALA A 97 -79.56 22.76 -47.93
CA ALA A 97 -78.92 21.89 -46.96
C ALA A 97 -79.31 22.29 -45.54
N TRP A 98 -79.20 23.59 -45.23
CA TRP A 98 -79.63 24.17 -43.94
C TRP A 98 -81.13 24.00 -43.64
N ALA A 99 -81.99 23.82 -44.66
CA ALA A 99 -83.42 23.62 -44.52
C ALA A 99 -83.87 22.15 -44.41
N ILE A 100 -83.07 21.22 -44.92
CA ILE A 100 -83.32 19.76 -44.86
C ILE A 100 -82.61 19.13 -43.65
N TRP A 101 -81.63 19.82 -43.07
CA TRP A 101 -80.86 19.39 -41.91
C TRP A 101 -81.72 19.10 -40.68
N SER A 102 -81.61 17.89 -40.13
CA SER A 102 -82.36 17.40 -38.96
C SER A 102 -81.46 16.55 -38.05
N PRO A 103 -80.47 17.15 -37.37
CA PRO A 103 -79.48 16.45 -36.54
C PRO A 103 -80.05 15.95 -35.22
N ASP A 104 -79.29 15.09 -34.50
CA ASP A 104 -79.54 14.86 -33.07
C ASP A 104 -79.24 16.14 -32.27
N VAL A 105 -80.29 16.92 -31.98
CA VAL A 105 -80.23 18.16 -31.20
C VAL A 105 -79.71 17.93 -29.77
N ALA A 106 -79.88 16.74 -29.20
CA ALA A 106 -79.33 16.39 -27.89
C ALA A 106 -77.82 16.12 -27.96
N ARG A 107 -77.33 15.46 -29.02
CA ARG A 107 -75.90 15.33 -29.36
C ARG A 107 -75.24 16.67 -29.57
N LEU A 108 -75.80 17.52 -30.44
CA LEU A 108 -75.32 18.89 -30.61
C LEU A 108 -75.38 19.68 -29.28
N GLY A 109 -76.33 19.36 -28.40
CA GLY A 109 -76.45 19.89 -27.05
C GLY A 109 -75.33 19.50 -26.09
N ARG A 110 -74.80 18.28 -26.20
CA ARG A 110 -73.58 17.85 -25.51
C ARG A 110 -72.37 18.56 -26.10
N TRP A 111 -72.22 18.54 -27.42
CA TRP A 111 -71.03 19.04 -28.12
C TRP A 111 -70.79 20.54 -27.99
N GLU A 112 -71.80 21.35 -27.67
CA GLU A 112 -71.61 22.78 -27.39
C GLU A 112 -70.76 23.03 -26.12
N LEU A 113 -70.61 22.04 -25.23
CA LEU A 113 -69.77 22.11 -24.03
C LEU A 113 -68.25 22.04 -24.32
N PHE A 114 -67.83 21.59 -25.50
CA PHE A 114 -66.42 21.63 -25.92
C PHE A 114 -65.92 23.07 -26.02
N SER A 115 -64.65 23.30 -25.68
CA SER A 115 -64.00 24.60 -25.92
C SER A 115 -63.94 24.93 -27.43
N PRO A 116 -63.84 26.21 -27.81
CA PRO A 116 -63.68 26.59 -29.23
C PRO A 116 -62.55 25.82 -29.92
N ASP A 117 -61.39 25.68 -29.26
CA ASP A 117 -60.23 24.95 -29.78
C ASP A 117 -60.52 23.46 -29.97
N GLN A 118 -61.23 22.82 -29.03
CA GLN A 118 -61.66 21.43 -29.14
C GLN A 118 -62.65 21.25 -30.31
N ARG A 119 -63.61 22.16 -30.49
CA ARG A 119 -64.57 22.10 -31.62
C ARG A 119 -63.89 22.29 -32.98
N LEU A 120 -62.93 23.21 -33.08
CA LEU A 120 -62.13 23.39 -34.29
C LEU A 120 -61.25 22.16 -34.57
N THR A 121 -60.65 21.58 -33.54
CA THR A 121 -59.81 20.36 -33.66
C THR A 121 -60.64 19.14 -34.08
N LEU A 122 -61.84 18.97 -33.51
CA LEU A 122 -62.76 17.86 -33.84
C LEU A 122 -63.67 18.15 -35.04
N SER A 123 -63.53 19.31 -35.70
CA SER A 123 -64.45 19.83 -36.74
C SER A 123 -64.84 18.80 -37.81
N ASN A 124 -63.87 18.03 -38.31
CA ASN A 124 -64.08 17.00 -39.33
C ASN A 124 -64.89 15.78 -38.86
N ILE A 125 -65.06 15.57 -37.54
CA ILE A 125 -66.00 14.59 -36.97
C ILE A 125 -67.34 15.29 -36.67
N LEU A 126 -67.31 16.51 -36.09
CA LEU A 126 -68.52 17.25 -35.74
C LEU A 126 -69.39 17.58 -36.98
N VAL A 127 -68.77 17.77 -38.15
CA VAL A 127 -69.48 18.02 -39.43
C VAL A 127 -70.33 16.83 -39.90
N LEU A 128 -70.16 15.63 -39.36
CA LEU A 128 -71.01 14.47 -39.68
C LEU A 128 -72.46 14.66 -39.22
N GLU A 129 -72.69 15.37 -38.12
CA GLU A 129 -74.02 15.85 -37.71
C GLU A 129 -74.35 17.25 -38.29
N GLY A 130 -73.52 17.77 -39.19
CA GLY A 130 -73.80 18.99 -39.95
C GLY A 130 -74.71 18.74 -41.16
N PRO A 131 -75.15 19.80 -41.87
CA PRO A 131 -75.93 19.67 -43.09
C PRO A 131 -75.19 18.91 -44.21
N ASP A 132 -75.95 18.20 -45.05
CA ASP A 132 -75.44 17.65 -46.31
C ASP A 132 -75.20 18.76 -47.34
N PHE A 133 -74.02 19.38 -47.27
CA PHE A 133 -73.54 20.34 -48.27
C PHE A 133 -73.09 19.70 -49.59
N ALA A 134 -72.94 18.37 -49.64
CA ALA A 134 -72.38 17.67 -50.79
C ALA A 134 -73.45 17.31 -51.84
N SER A 135 -74.61 16.82 -51.39
CA SER A 135 -75.74 16.47 -52.27
C SER A 135 -77.00 17.30 -52.00
N SER A 136 -77.16 17.85 -50.79
CA SER A 136 -78.37 18.53 -50.29
C SER A 136 -79.64 17.68 -50.41
N ARG A 137 -79.53 16.37 -50.12
CA ARG A 137 -80.63 15.40 -50.14
C ARG A 137 -80.88 14.73 -48.79
N HIS A 138 -79.84 14.63 -47.95
CA HIS A 138 -79.89 13.91 -46.68
C HIS A 138 -79.98 14.87 -45.49
N THR A 139 -80.50 14.39 -44.36
CA THR A 139 -80.77 15.27 -43.21
C THR A 139 -79.53 15.48 -42.34
N THR A 140 -78.47 14.71 -42.54
CA THR A 140 -77.11 14.95 -42.00
C THR A 140 -76.05 14.56 -43.04
N PHE A 141 -74.82 15.07 -42.88
CA PHE A 141 -73.68 14.65 -43.72
C PHE A 141 -73.31 13.17 -43.50
N ARG A 142 -73.52 12.62 -42.29
CA ARG A 142 -73.46 11.16 -42.03
C ARG A 142 -74.35 10.40 -43.00
N GLU A 143 -75.65 10.74 -43.06
CA GLU A 143 -76.60 10.04 -43.92
C GLU A 143 -76.24 10.13 -45.42
N ALA A 144 -75.66 11.25 -45.86
CA ALA A 144 -75.18 11.39 -47.24
C ALA A 144 -74.00 10.44 -47.52
N VAL A 145 -73.08 10.31 -46.57
CA VAL A 145 -71.92 9.41 -46.64
C VAL A 145 -72.35 7.94 -46.59
N GLU A 146 -73.31 7.60 -45.73
CA GLU A 146 -73.85 6.24 -45.62
C GLU A 146 -74.66 5.85 -46.87
N ALA A 147 -75.44 6.78 -47.43
CA ALA A 147 -76.21 6.57 -48.67
C ALA A 147 -75.36 6.56 -49.95
N GLN A 148 -74.16 7.16 -49.93
CA GLN A 148 -73.19 7.03 -51.02
C GLN A 148 -72.67 5.59 -51.17
N GLY A 149 -72.63 4.84 -50.07
CA GLY A 149 -72.11 3.47 -50.01
C GLY A 149 -70.58 3.39 -50.06
N PHE A 150 -70.06 2.24 -49.65
CA PHE A 150 -68.61 1.99 -49.56
C PHE A 150 -68.22 0.79 -50.43
N ASP A 151 -67.17 0.95 -51.25
CA ASP A 151 -66.66 -0.11 -52.13
C ASP A 151 -66.00 -1.26 -51.31
N PRO A 152 -66.54 -2.49 -51.35
CA PRO A 152 -66.00 -3.63 -50.58
C PRO A 152 -64.62 -4.10 -51.06
N SER A 153 -64.15 -3.68 -52.23
CA SER A 153 -62.80 -4.00 -52.73
C SER A 153 -61.70 -3.13 -52.09
N LEU A 154 -62.05 -1.91 -51.66
CA LEU A 154 -61.14 -0.96 -51.04
C LEU A 154 -61.02 -1.21 -49.53
N THR A 155 -59.78 -1.21 -49.03
CA THR A 155 -59.47 -1.29 -47.59
C THR A 155 -59.39 0.09 -46.92
N ARG A 156 -59.48 1.19 -47.68
CA ARG A 156 -59.40 2.56 -47.18
C ARG A 156 -60.47 3.43 -47.81
N HIS A 157 -61.19 4.17 -46.97
CA HIS A 157 -62.34 4.99 -47.35
C HIS A 157 -62.21 6.36 -46.69
N SER A 158 -62.41 7.43 -47.45
CA SER A 158 -62.23 8.81 -46.97
C SER A 158 -63.57 9.51 -46.82
N VAL A 159 -63.86 9.99 -45.61
CA VAL A 159 -65.07 10.72 -45.23
C VAL A 159 -64.63 12.12 -44.78
N GLY A 160 -64.70 13.09 -45.69
CA GLY A 160 -64.03 14.38 -45.50
C GLY A 160 -62.52 14.17 -45.33
N SER A 161 -61.96 14.57 -44.19
CA SER A 161 -60.55 14.32 -43.85
C SER A 161 -60.32 13.02 -43.05
N ILE A 162 -61.37 12.29 -42.66
CA ILE A 162 -61.25 11.08 -41.85
C ILE A 162 -61.02 9.89 -42.80
N ILE A 163 -59.95 9.13 -42.59
CA ILE A 163 -59.64 7.93 -43.36
C ILE A 163 -60.02 6.72 -42.52
N PHE A 164 -61.10 6.03 -42.87
CA PHE A 164 -61.46 4.73 -42.31
C PHE A 164 -60.62 3.63 -42.99
N GLU A 165 -60.11 2.69 -42.21
CA GLU A 165 -59.33 1.54 -42.70
C GLU A 165 -59.95 0.24 -42.17
N VAL A 166 -60.31 -0.63 -43.12
CA VAL A 166 -61.10 -1.85 -42.91
C VAL A 166 -60.47 -3.03 -43.64
N GLU A 167 -60.76 -4.24 -43.16
CA GLU A 167 -60.39 -5.47 -43.87
C GLU A 167 -61.16 -5.58 -45.21
N ARG A 168 -60.56 -6.27 -46.19
CA ARG A 168 -61.14 -6.37 -47.54
C ARG A 168 -62.45 -7.17 -47.46
N GLY A 169 -63.54 -6.57 -47.95
CA GLY A 169 -64.91 -7.08 -47.80
C GLY A 169 -65.66 -6.55 -46.58
N SER A 170 -65.01 -5.88 -45.62
CA SER A 170 -65.64 -5.34 -44.40
C SER A 170 -66.10 -3.88 -44.52
N ALA A 171 -66.16 -3.32 -45.74
CA ALA A 171 -66.68 -1.97 -45.99
C ALA A 171 -68.11 -1.71 -45.46
N PRO A 172 -69.04 -2.69 -45.40
CA PRO A 172 -70.35 -2.53 -44.74
C PRO A 172 -70.29 -2.16 -43.25
N ASN A 173 -69.14 -2.28 -42.59
CA ASN A 173 -68.96 -1.93 -41.18
C ASN A 173 -68.68 -0.43 -40.98
N ILE A 174 -68.43 0.35 -42.03
CA ILE A 174 -68.05 1.77 -41.89
C ILE A 174 -69.18 2.65 -41.29
N PRO A 175 -70.48 2.46 -41.62
CA PRO A 175 -71.58 3.12 -40.90
C PRO A 175 -71.57 2.86 -39.38
N ASP A 176 -71.27 1.62 -38.95
CA ASP A 176 -71.10 1.28 -37.52
C ASP A 176 -69.88 2.00 -36.93
N MET A 177 -68.74 1.99 -37.63
CA MET A 177 -67.53 2.72 -37.20
C MET A 177 -67.77 4.24 -37.08
N ILE A 178 -68.60 4.82 -37.94
CA ILE A 178 -69.04 6.23 -37.86
C ILE A 178 -69.93 6.43 -36.63
N HIS A 179 -70.94 5.57 -36.41
CA HIS A 179 -71.81 5.66 -35.23
C HIS A 179 -71.03 5.50 -33.91
N ARG A 180 -70.10 4.55 -33.84
CA ARG A 180 -69.19 4.34 -32.71
C ARG A 180 -68.30 5.56 -32.47
N LEU A 181 -67.72 6.14 -33.51
CA LEU A 181 -66.93 7.38 -33.43
C LEU A 181 -67.76 8.57 -32.90
N LEU A 182 -69.02 8.71 -33.34
CA LEU A 182 -69.92 9.76 -32.85
C LEU A 182 -70.33 9.57 -31.39
N ASN A 183 -70.63 8.32 -31.00
CA ASN A 183 -70.91 7.95 -29.61
C ASN A 183 -69.70 8.18 -28.70
N LEU A 184 -68.49 7.95 -29.21
CA LEU A 184 -67.25 8.25 -28.49
C LEU A 184 -67.03 9.76 -28.28
N VAL A 185 -67.33 10.59 -29.27
CA VAL A 185 -67.30 12.06 -29.10
C VAL A 185 -68.33 12.52 -28.07
N ASP A 186 -69.52 11.90 -28.03
CA ASP A 186 -70.52 12.13 -26.98
C ASP A 186 -70.01 11.82 -25.57
N VAL A 187 -69.26 10.73 -25.39
CA VAL A 187 -68.67 10.40 -24.08
C VAL A 187 -67.50 11.34 -23.75
N ALA A 188 -66.65 11.68 -24.74
CA ALA A 188 -65.50 12.56 -24.57
C ALA A 188 -65.87 13.97 -24.07
N VAL A 189 -67.06 14.49 -24.43
CA VAL A 189 -67.63 15.71 -23.84
C VAL A 189 -67.75 15.61 -22.32
N VAL A 190 -68.21 14.46 -21.82
CA VAL A 190 -68.63 14.26 -20.43
C VAL A 190 -67.44 13.86 -19.55
N THR A 191 -66.47 13.12 -20.10
CA THR A 191 -65.36 12.54 -19.33
C THR A 191 -64.08 13.38 -19.31
N SER A 192 -63.84 14.25 -20.31
CA SER A 192 -62.47 14.70 -20.60
C SER A 192 -62.01 16.03 -19.95
N PRO A 193 -61.03 15.99 -19.02
CA PRO A 193 -60.17 17.13 -18.74
C PRO A 193 -59.07 17.25 -19.82
N ARG A 194 -59.34 18.02 -20.89
CA ARG A 194 -58.42 18.46 -21.99
C ARG A 194 -57.69 17.39 -22.83
N ASP A 195 -57.09 16.36 -22.23
CA ASP A 195 -56.11 15.49 -22.88
C ASP A 195 -56.72 14.35 -23.73
N ASP A 196 -57.93 13.85 -23.43
CA ASP A 196 -58.55 12.77 -24.21
C ASP A 196 -58.93 13.25 -25.62
N ALA A 197 -59.48 14.47 -25.73
CA ALA A 197 -59.71 15.12 -27.03
C ALA A 197 -58.43 15.17 -27.89
N ALA A 198 -57.27 15.29 -27.23
CA ALA A 198 -55.96 15.30 -27.85
C ALA A 198 -55.47 13.89 -28.29
N LEU A 199 -56.00 12.82 -27.70
CA LEU A 199 -55.85 11.43 -28.16
C LEU A 199 -56.81 11.10 -29.32
N PHE A 200 -58.08 11.50 -29.20
CA PHE A 200 -59.07 11.41 -30.30
C PHE A 200 -58.53 12.02 -31.60
N THR A 201 -58.00 13.24 -31.50
CA THR A 201 -57.34 13.96 -32.60
C THR A 201 -56.23 13.13 -33.26
N TYR A 202 -55.43 12.44 -32.46
CA TYR A 202 -54.32 11.62 -32.97
C TYR A 202 -54.83 10.38 -33.72
N PHE A 203 -55.76 9.61 -33.14
CA PHE A 203 -56.29 8.41 -33.78
C PHE A 203 -57.20 8.67 -34.98
N CYS A 204 -57.89 9.81 -35.04
CA CYS A 204 -58.88 10.09 -36.09
C CYS A 204 -58.35 10.93 -37.27
N PHE A 205 -57.26 11.69 -37.06
CA PHE A 205 -56.70 12.58 -38.10
C PHE A 205 -55.21 12.38 -38.38
N THR A 206 -54.42 11.92 -37.41
CA THR A 206 -52.99 11.57 -37.66
C THR A 206 -52.84 10.11 -38.10
N GLN A 207 -53.87 9.29 -37.90
CA GLN A 207 -53.93 7.88 -38.27
C GLN A 207 -55.29 7.54 -38.89
N SER A 208 -55.39 6.37 -39.50
CA SER A 208 -56.65 5.81 -39.99
C SER A 208 -57.56 5.37 -38.84
N VAL A 209 -58.87 5.58 -38.95
CA VAL A 209 -59.85 5.00 -38.02
C VAL A 209 -60.02 3.51 -38.34
N THR A 210 -59.62 2.66 -37.40
CA THR A 210 -59.74 1.19 -37.47
C THR A 210 -60.59 0.70 -36.30
N ASN A 211 -61.21 -0.48 -36.42
CA ASN A 211 -61.97 -1.08 -35.30
C ASN A 211 -61.12 -1.16 -34.02
N MET A 212 -59.88 -1.64 -34.14
CA MET A 212 -58.92 -1.72 -33.02
C MET A 212 -58.66 -0.36 -32.32
N ARG A 213 -58.67 0.76 -33.06
CA ARG A 213 -58.54 2.12 -32.47
C ARG A 213 -59.84 2.60 -31.82
N LEU A 214 -61.00 2.24 -32.37
CA LEU A 214 -62.30 2.49 -31.74
C LEU A 214 -62.44 1.66 -30.45
N ASP A 215 -62.09 0.37 -30.47
CA ASP A 215 -62.05 -0.51 -29.30
C ASP A 215 -61.16 0.06 -28.18
N CYS A 216 -60.01 0.65 -28.53
CA CYS A 216 -59.12 1.35 -27.62
C CYS A 216 -59.79 2.58 -26.98
N LEU A 217 -60.40 3.44 -27.80
CA LEU A 217 -61.10 4.64 -27.33
C LEU A 217 -62.33 4.31 -26.47
N GLU A 218 -63.07 3.26 -26.80
CA GLU A 218 -64.21 2.76 -26.01
C GLU A 218 -63.73 2.16 -24.68
N SER A 219 -62.61 1.44 -24.69
CA SER A 219 -61.99 0.92 -23.47
C SER A 219 -61.51 2.04 -22.54
N LEU A 220 -60.90 3.10 -23.08
CA LEU A 220 -60.52 4.27 -22.28
C LEU A 220 -61.74 5.03 -21.75
N SER A 221 -62.76 5.21 -22.59
CA SER A 221 -64.00 5.91 -22.24
C SER A 221 -64.79 5.19 -21.14
N SER A 222 -64.82 3.86 -21.16
CA SER A 222 -65.45 3.02 -20.14
C SER A 222 -64.59 2.83 -18.88
N LEU A 223 -63.25 2.92 -18.99
CA LEU A 223 -62.37 3.00 -17.83
C LEU A 223 -62.55 4.31 -17.05
N ALA A 224 -62.78 5.43 -17.75
CA ALA A 224 -62.91 6.77 -17.18
C ALA A 224 -61.73 7.18 -16.25
N ASP A 225 -60.52 6.71 -16.58
CA ASP A 225 -59.29 6.97 -15.82
C ASP A 225 -58.37 7.90 -16.62
N PRO A 226 -58.24 9.19 -16.24
CA PRO A 226 -57.46 10.15 -17.00
C PRO A 226 -55.95 9.87 -16.95
N MET A 227 -55.45 9.12 -15.95
CA MET A 227 -54.04 8.72 -15.90
C MET A 227 -53.76 7.63 -16.95
N ILE A 228 -54.67 6.66 -17.12
CA ILE A 228 -54.54 5.64 -18.17
C ILE A 228 -54.70 6.28 -19.56
N SER A 229 -55.67 7.17 -19.76
CA SER A 229 -55.79 7.97 -21.00
C SER A 229 -54.52 8.75 -21.32
N ALA A 230 -53.96 9.48 -20.36
CA ALA A 230 -52.73 10.25 -20.55
C ALA A 230 -51.51 9.35 -20.87
N LEU A 231 -51.42 8.17 -20.25
CA LEU A 231 -50.37 7.20 -20.55
C LEU A 231 -50.50 6.60 -21.95
N VAL A 232 -51.71 6.16 -22.36
CA VAL A 232 -51.94 5.66 -23.73
C VAL A 232 -51.70 6.76 -24.76
N SER A 233 -52.22 7.96 -24.53
CA SER A 233 -51.98 9.14 -25.36
C SER A 233 -50.48 9.41 -25.53
N ARG A 234 -49.71 9.32 -24.44
CA ARG A 234 -48.25 9.48 -24.49
C ARG A 234 -47.55 8.34 -25.23
N VAL A 235 -47.95 7.08 -25.05
CA VAL A 235 -47.37 5.93 -25.77
C VAL A 235 -47.53 6.10 -27.30
N PHE A 236 -48.71 6.53 -27.75
CA PHE A 236 -48.96 6.73 -29.17
C PHE A 236 -48.33 8.01 -29.73
N ARG A 237 -48.42 9.14 -29.04
CA ARG A 237 -47.77 10.40 -29.45
C ARG A 237 -46.25 10.25 -29.52
N ALA A 238 -45.65 9.58 -28.54
CA ALA A 238 -44.21 9.36 -28.49
C ALA A 238 -43.68 8.36 -29.54
N ARG A 239 -44.53 7.81 -30.42
CA ARG A 239 -44.07 7.19 -31.69
C ARG A 239 -43.32 8.19 -32.58
N ASN A 240 -43.64 9.48 -32.44
CA ASN A 240 -43.02 10.59 -33.17
C ASN A 240 -41.96 11.35 -32.32
N GLU A 241 -41.72 10.93 -31.08
CA GLU A 241 -40.73 11.53 -30.17
C GLU A 241 -39.46 10.65 -30.09
N THR A 242 -38.53 10.97 -29.18
CA THR A 242 -37.40 10.08 -28.89
C THR A 242 -37.90 8.79 -28.23
N ARG A 243 -37.43 7.65 -28.72
CA ARG A 243 -37.90 6.30 -28.32
C ARG A 243 -37.79 6.01 -26.82
N ALA A 244 -36.88 6.70 -26.13
CA ALA A 244 -36.77 6.67 -24.66
C ALA A 244 -38.01 7.23 -23.95
N VAL A 245 -38.67 8.27 -24.47
CA VAL A 245 -39.90 8.83 -23.88
C VAL A 245 -41.08 7.90 -24.13
N SER A 246 -41.17 7.31 -25.32
CA SER A 246 -42.18 6.29 -25.65
C SER A 246 -42.03 5.08 -24.73
N MET A 247 -40.82 4.61 -24.47
CA MET A 247 -40.61 3.50 -23.54
C MET A 247 -40.94 3.86 -22.09
N VAL A 248 -40.57 5.06 -21.61
CA VAL A 248 -40.97 5.51 -20.26
C VAL A 248 -42.50 5.61 -20.12
N ALA A 249 -43.23 5.89 -21.21
CA ALA A 249 -44.69 5.81 -21.24
C ALA A 249 -45.20 4.35 -21.23
N VAL A 250 -44.61 3.47 -22.06
CA VAL A 250 -44.97 2.03 -22.12
C VAL A 250 -44.76 1.36 -20.77
N MET A 251 -43.57 1.49 -20.16
CA MET A 251 -43.25 0.84 -18.88
C MET A 251 -44.12 1.32 -17.72
N LYS A 252 -44.65 2.55 -17.79
CA LYS A 252 -45.66 3.05 -16.84
C LYS A 252 -47.06 2.52 -17.12
N LEU A 253 -47.37 2.14 -18.35
CA LEU A 253 -48.66 1.61 -18.79
C LEU A 253 -48.81 0.09 -18.55
N LEU A 254 -47.72 -0.68 -18.65
CA LEU A 254 -47.76 -2.15 -18.52
C LEU A 254 -48.45 -2.67 -17.24
N PRO A 255 -48.22 -2.10 -16.03
CA PRO A 255 -48.89 -2.58 -14.82
C PRO A 255 -50.41 -2.42 -14.87
N PHE A 256 -50.91 -1.37 -15.52
CA PHE A 256 -52.36 -1.14 -15.69
C PHE A 256 -52.96 -2.14 -16.68
N LEU A 257 -52.30 -2.40 -17.81
CA LEU A 257 -52.71 -3.41 -18.79
C LEU A 257 -52.70 -4.85 -18.22
N GLY A 258 -51.92 -5.09 -17.15
CA GLY A 258 -51.95 -6.34 -16.39
C GLY A 258 -53.19 -6.54 -15.51
N THR A 259 -54.04 -5.51 -15.33
CA THR A 259 -55.28 -5.62 -14.55
C THR A 259 -56.44 -6.14 -15.41
N GLU A 260 -57.30 -6.99 -14.82
CA GLU A 260 -58.50 -7.51 -15.48
C GLU A 260 -59.45 -6.38 -15.95
N ARG A 261 -59.55 -5.29 -15.17
CA ARG A 261 -60.29 -4.06 -15.54
C ARG A 261 -59.84 -3.49 -16.90
N CYS A 262 -58.57 -3.66 -17.27
CA CYS A 262 -58.02 -3.19 -18.54
C CYS A 262 -58.00 -4.25 -19.65
N ALA A 263 -58.62 -5.42 -19.49
CA ALA A 263 -58.53 -6.53 -20.45
C ALA A 263 -59.09 -6.23 -21.85
N GLN A 264 -60.00 -5.26 -22.00
CA GLN A 264 -60.44 -4.78 -23.32
C GLN A 264 -59.40 -3.84 -23.96
N LEU A 265 -58.87 -2.88 -23.19
CA LEU A 265 -57.79 -1.98 -23.63
C LEU A 265 -56.55 -2.77 -24.03
N HIS A 266 -56.14 -3.77 -23.22
CA HIS A 266 -55.04 -4.68 -23.52
C HIS A 266 -55.25 -5.40 -24.86
N ARG A 267 -56.44 -5.93 -25.15
CA ARG A 267 -56.72 -6.57 -26.45
C ARG A 267 -56.62 -5.56 -27.61
N ALA A 268 -57.06 -4.31 -27.40
CA ALA A 268 -57.01 -3.27 -28.41
C ALA A 268 -55.58 -2.75 -28.71
N ILE A 269 -54.71 -2.59 -27.71
CA ILE A 269 -53.37 -2.00 -27.90
C ILE A 269 -52.20 -2.98 -27.73
N GLY A 270 -52.46 -4.23 -27.37
CA GLY A 270 -51.43 -5.23 -27.03
C GLY A 270 -50.43 -5.45 -28.17
N ILE A 271 -50.89 -5.60 -29.41
CA ILE A 271 -50.03 -5.76 -30.59
C ILE A 271 -49.15 -4.51 -30.82
N ASP A 272 -49.75 -3.33 -30.65
CA ASP A 272 -49.04 -2.05 -30.79
C ASP A 272 -47.98 -1.84 -29.68
N VAL A 273 -48.24 -2.32 -28.46
CA VAL A 273 -47.29 -2.30 -27.33
C VAL A 273 -46.17 -3.34 -27.53
N VAL A 274 -46.49 -4.58 -27.92
CA VAL A 274 -45.51 -5.63 -28.26
C VAL A 274 -44.53 -5.13 -29.31
N ASN A 275 -45.04 -4.52 -30.38
CA ASN A 275 -44.19 -4.00 -31.46
C ASN A 275 -43.29 -2.85 -31.01
N LEU A 276 -43.80 -1.93 -30.17
CA LEU A 276 -42.97 -0.86 -29.58
C LEU A 276 -41.87 -1.42 -28.67
N VAL A 277 -42.19 -2.38 -27.81
CA VAL A 277 -41.23 -3.06 -26.94
C VAL A 277 -40.15 -3.78 -27.76
N ARG A 278 -40.53 -4.54 -28.79
CA ARG A 278 -39.59 -5.23 -29.68
C ARG A 278 -38.62 -4.26 -30.37
N VAL A 279 -39.13 -3.15 -30.90
CA VAL A 279 -38.30 -2.11 -31.57
C VAL A 279 -37.37 -1.42 -30.57
N PHE A 280 -37.86 -1.04 -29.39
CA PHE A 280 -37.05 -0.37 -28.37
C PHE A 280 -35.94 -1.27 -27.83
N ILE A 281 -36.24 -2.54 -27.53
CA ILE A 281 -35.23 -3.49 -27.05
C ILE A 281 -34.16 -3.69 -28.11
N HIS A 282 -34.53 -3.91 -29.36
CA HIS A 282 -33.57 -4.07 -30.45
C HIS A 282 -32.64 -2.86 -30.57
N GLU A 283 -33.17 -1.63 -30.49
CA GLU A 283 -32.35 -0.41 -30.50
C GLU A 283 -31.42 -0.33 -29.28
N MET A 284 -31.94 -0.49 -28.06
CA MET A 284 -31.13 -0.49 -26.83
C MET A 284 -30.00 -1.50 -26.90
N GLN A 285 -30.24 -2.66 -27.51
CA GLN A 285 -29.27 -3.70 -27.74
C GLN A 285 -28.20 -3.32 -28.77
N GLN A 286 -28.55 -2.61 -29.86
CA GLN A 286 -27.54 -2.06 -30.78
C GLN A 286 -26.74 -0.90 -30.14
N ILE A 287 -27.38 -0.03 -29.35
CA ILE A 287 -26.70 1.03 -28.60
C ILE A 287 -25.69 0.41 -27.63
N LEU A 288 -26.13 -0.55 -26.81
CA LEU A 288 -25.27 -1.30 -25.88
C LEU A 288 -24.10 -1.97 -26.61
N ARG A 289 -24.38 -2.69 -27.70
CA ARG A 289 -23.36 -3.32 -28.54
C ARG A 289 -22.35 -2.29 -29.05
N SER A 290 -22.80 -1.14 -29.55
CA SER A 290 -21.92 -0.09 -30.06
C SER A 290 -21.08 0.60 -28.98
N GLN A 291 -21.64 0.86 -27.79
CA GLN A 291 -20.92 1.41 -26.65
C GLN A 291 -19.83 0.45 -26.16
N ILE A 292 -20.14 -0.84 -26.01
CA ILE A 292 -19.16 -1.85 -25.61
C ILE A 292 -18.02 -1.95 -26.63
N HIS A 293 -18.33 -2.08 -27.93
CA HIS A 293 -17.30 -2.19 -28.98
C HIS A 293 -16.45 -0.91 -29.15
N SER A 294 -16.98 0.27 -28.82
CA SER A 294 -16.24 1.53 -28.82
C SER A 294 -15.56 1.87 -27.49
N GLY A 295 -15.63 0.99 -26.48
CA GLY A 295 -15.05 1.19 -25.15
C GLY A 295 -15.74 2.26 -24.29
N GLN A 296 -16.87 2.81 -24.76
CA GLN A 296 -17.65 3.83 -24.04
C GLN A 296 -18.31 3.25 -22.77
N SER A 297 -18.73 4.13 -21.87
CA SER A 297 -19.55 3.72 -20.72
C SER A 297 -20.93 3.30 -21.18
N SER A 298 -21.28 2.04 -20.89
CA SER A 298 -22.54 1.38 -21.25
C SER A 298 -23.52 1.23 -20.09
N THR A 299 -23.12 1.62 -18.87
CA THR A 299 -23.83 1.33 -17.61
C THR A 299 -25.27 1.80 -17.54
N ASP A 300 -25.57 3.01 -18.01
CA ASP A 300 -26.94 3.54 -18.04
C ASP A 300 -27.82 2.75 -19.04
N THR A 301 -27.25 2.34 -20.17
CA THR A 301 -27.94 1.52 -21.18
C THR A 301 -28.16 0.08 -20.68
N GLU A 302 -27.18 -0.53 -20.01
CA GLU A 302 -27.30 -1.87 -19.42
C GLU A 302 -28.37 -1.91 -18.31
N LEU A 303 -28.33 -0.97 -17.37
CA LEU A 303 -29.29 -0.90 -16.27
C LEU A 303 -30.72 -0.60 -16.77
N ARG A 304 -30.88 0.27 -17.78
CA ARG A 304 -32.19 0.53 -18.41
C ARG A 304 -32.72 -0.68 -19.18
N LEU A 305 -31.85 -1.39 -19.89
CA LEU A 305 -32.22 -2.59 -20.62
C LEU A 305 -32.67 -3.67 -19.63
N GLN A 306 -31.89 -3.92 -18.57
CA GLN A 306 -32.23 -4.85 -17.50
C GLN A 306 -33.58 -4.52 -16.84
N ALA A 307 -33.78 -3.26 -16.42
CA ALA A 307 -35.01 -2.82 -15.75
C ALA A 307 -36.24 -2.95 -16.67
N CYS A 308 -36.07 -2.74 -17.97
CA CYS A 308 -37.08 -3.02 -18.99
C CYS A 308 -37.50 -4.50 -18.96
N GLY A 309 -36.59 -5.44 -19.22
CA GLY A 309 -36.91 -6.86 -19.30
C GLY A 309 -37.37 -7.50 -18.00
N SER A 310 -36.90 -7.03 -16.83
CA SER A 310 -37.47 -7.44 -15.53
C SER A 310 -38.96 -7.11 -15.45
N ALA A 311 -39.36 -5.87 -15.72
CA ALA A 311 -40.78 -5.48 -15.70
C ALA A 311 -41.60 -6.09 -16.85
N LEU A 312 -40.97 -6.51 -17.96
CA LEU A 312 -41.63 -7.33 -19.00
C LEU A 312 -41.88 -8.77 -18.53
N LEU A 313 -40.93 -9.40 -17.82
CA LEU A 313 -41.12 -10.72 -17.21
C LEU A 313 -42.17 -10.70 -16.10
N GLU A 314 -42.28 -9.60 -15.37
CA GLU A 314 -43.33 -9.33 -14.37
C GLU A 314 -44.71 -9.05 -14.99
N THR A 315 -44.83 -8.97 -16.32
CA THR A 315 -46.08 -8.68 -17.05
C THR A 315 -46.55 -9.93 -17.83
N PRO A 316 -47.41 -10.81 -17.26
CA PRO A 316 -47.62 -12.16 -17.80
C PRO A 316 -48.29 -12.21 -19.18
N TRP A 317 -49.25 -11.31 -19.47
CA TRP A 317 -49.92 -11.24 -20.77
C TRP A 317 -48.95 -10.88 -21.91
N LEU A 318 -47.96 -10.04 -21.60
CA LEU A 318 -46.97 -9.59 -22.55
C LEU A 318 -45.92 -10.68 -22.79
N ARG A 319 -45.54 -11.42 -21.74
CA ARG A 319 -44.70 -12.62 -21.85
C ARG A 319 -45.28 -13.67 -22.82
N SER A 320 -46.59 -13.88 -22.85
CA SER A 320 -47.25 -14.77 -23.83
C SER A 320 -47.37 -14.20 -25.25
N SER A 321 -47.08 -12.90 -25.44
CA SER A 321 -47.18 -12.20 -26.72
C SER A 321 -45.82 -11.82 -27.33
N LEU A 322 -44.72 -12.15 -26.63
CA LEU A 322 -43.35 -11.92 -27.07
C LEU A 322 -42.77 -13.17 -27.75
N ASP A 323 -41.79 -12.95 -28.63
CA ASP A 323 -41.09 -14.04 -29.32
C ASP A 323 -40.36 -14.94 -28.31
N SER A 324 -40.39 -16.27 -28.50
CA SER A 324 -39.79 -17.22 -27.55
C SER A 324 -38.31 -16.94 -27.30
N SER A 325 -37.57 -16.49 -28.32
CA SER A 325 -36.16 -16.09 -28.22
C SER A 325 -35.93 -14.87 -27.32
N LEU A 326 -36.88 -13.92 -27.25
CA LEU A 326 -36.82 -12.80 -26.29
C LEU A 326 -37.14 -13.28 -24.88
N VAL A 327 -38.12 -14.18 -24.71
CA VAL A 327 -38.45 -14.75 -23.40
C VAL A 327 -37.29 -15.60 -22.86
N GLU A 328 -36.66 -16.42 -23.69
CA GLU A 328 -35.44 -17.17 -23.36
C GLU A 328 -34.29 -16.24 -22.97
N LEU A 329 -34.03 -15.20 -23.79
CA LEU A 329 -33.01 -14.19 -23.50
C LEU A 329 -33.24 -13.55 -22.12
N PHE A 330 -34.46 -13.09 -21.81
CA PHE A 330 -34.76 -12.45 -20.52
C PHE A 330 -34.61 -13.40 -19.32
N ASN A 331 -34.87 -14.71 -19.48
CA ASN A 331 -34.65 -15.67 -18.39
C ASN A 331 -33.15 -15.85 -18.05
N ASP A 332 -32.24 -15.61 -19.00
CA ASP A 332 -30.78 -15.76 -18.84
C ASP A 332 -30.09 -14.41 -18.49
N TRP A 333 -30.87 -13.36 -18.18
CA TRP A 333 -30.37 -12.02 -17.85
C TRP A 333 -29.72 -11.92 -16.46
N PRO A 334 -28.64 -11.11 -16.31
CA PRO A 334 -28.11 -10.74 -15.02
C PRO A 334 -29.11 -9.92 -14.20
N SER A 335 -29.07 -10.08 -12.88
CA SER A 335 -29.76 -9.15 -11.97
C SER A 335 -29.12 -7.74 -12.02
N VAL A 336 -29.83 -6.74 -11.51
CA VAL A 336 -29.30 -5.38 -11.30
C VAL A 336 -27.97 -5.41 -10.52
N GLU A 337 -27.83 -6.34 -9.56
CA GLU A 337 -26.59 -6.49 -8.79
C GLU A 337 -25.48 -7.15 -9.62
N ASP A 338 -25.78 -8.17 -10.41
CA ASP A 338 -24.81 -8.79 -11.33
C ASP A 338 -24.24 -7.76 -12.32
N ILE A 339 -25.05 -6.86 -12.87
CA ILE A 339 -24.55 -5.76 -13.73
C ILE A 339 -23.60 -4.84 -12.98
N ARG A 340 -23.93 -4.45 -11.74
CA ARG A 340 -23.03 -3.64 -10.88
C ARG A 340 -21.73 -4.37 -10.57
N TYR A 341 -21.77 -5.68 -10.35
CA TYR A 341 -20.57 -6.50 -10.14
C TYR A 341 -19.75 -6.64 -11.44
N LEU A 342 -20.37 -6.84 -12.60
CA LEU A 342 -19.68 -6.88 -13.90
C LEU A 342 -18.98 -5.55 -14.21
N HIS A 343 -19.62 -4.40 -13.92
CA HIS A 343 -18.94 -3.10 -13.96
C HIS A 343 -17.77 -3.02 -12.98
N SER A 344 -17.94 -3.44 -11.72
CA SER A 344 -16.84 -3.43 -10.74
C SER A 344 -15.66 -4.31 -11.16
N ILE A 345 -15.90 -5.44 -11.84
CA ILE A 345 -14.87 -6.29 -12.45
C ILE A 345 -14.21 -5.55 -13.63
N ARG A 346 -15.01 -5.00 -14.54
CA ARG A 346 -14.57 -4.28 -15.76
C ARG A 346 -13.70 -3.06 -15.42
N ASP A 347 -14.11 -2.27 -14.43
CA ASP A 347 -13.43 -1.05 -14.02
C ASP A 347 -12.15 -1.36 -13.23
N LEU A 348 -12.17 -2.35 -12.33
CA LEU A 348 -10.96 -2.78 -11.63
C LEU A 348 -9.92 -3.38 -12.59
N ALA A 349 -10.37 -4.13 -13.61
CA ALA A 349 -9.50 -4.64 -14.68
C ALA A 349 -8.94 -3.51 -15.56
N LYS A 350 -9.73 -2.47 -15.87
CA LYS A 350 -9.25 -1.26 -16.57
C LYS A 350 -8.28 -0.41 -15.75
N MET A 351 -8.37 -0.44 -14.41
CA MET A 351 -7.50 0.32 -13.51
C MET A 351 -6.17 -0.37 -13.19
N SER A 352 -6.04 -1.69 -13.36
CA SER A 352 -4.79 -2.40 -13.07
C SER A 352 -3.79 -2.25 -14.22
N SER A 353 -2.64 -1.66 -13.95
CA SER A 353 -1.53 -1.47 -14.92
C SER A 353 -0.79 -2.76 -15.29
N THR A 354 -1.10 -3.86 -14.61
CA THR A 354 -0.44 -5.16 -14.71
C THR A 354 -0.92 -5.96 -15.92
N GLY A 355 -0.25 -5.85 -17.07
CA GLY A 355 -0.34 -6.79 -18.20
C GLY A 355 -1.67 -6.83 -18.97
N ASN A 356 -1.98 -7.99 -19.58
CA ASN A 356 -3.11 -8.22 -20.50
C ASN A 356 -4.52 -8.23 -19.85
N MET A 357 -4.84 -7.28 -18.95
CA MET A 357 -6.18 -7.18 -18.33
C MET A 357 -7.31 -6.88 -19.33
N TRP A 358 -6.97 -6.40 -20.53
CA TRP A 358 -7.92 -6.22 -21.63
C TRP A 358 -8.66 -7.52 -22.01
N GLU A 359 -8.04 -8.69 -21.84
CA GLU A 359 -8.71 -9.97 -22.11
C GLU A 359 -9.78 -10.25 -21.04
N VAL A 360 -9.59 -9.81 -19.78
CA VAL A 360 -10.63 -9.92 -18.74
C VAL A 360 -11.81 -8.99 -19.05
N VAL A 361 -11.52 -7.74 -19.46
CA VAL A 361 -12.52 -6.78 -19.93
C VAL A 361 -13.31 -7.35 -21.11
N LYS A 362 -12.63 -7.92 -22.11
CA LYS A 362 -13.24 -8.59 -23.26
C LYS A 362 -14.14 -9.76 -22.86
N ASN A 363 -13.69 -10.66 -21.99
CA ASN A 363 -14.52 -11.79 -21.54
C ASN A 363 -15.77 -11.33 -20.78
N VAL A 364 -15.69 -10.25 -20.00
CA VAL A 364 -16.85 -9.60 -19.34
C VAL A 364 -17.78 -8.94 -20.35
N ASP A 365 -17.23 -8.23 -21.34
CA ASP A 365 -17.97 -7.53 -22.38
C ASP A 365 -18.69 -8.50 -23.33
N GLU A 366 -18.06 -9.62 -23.70
CA GLU A 366 -18.68 -10.73 -24.42
C GLU A 366 -19.81 -11.38 -23.61
N TYR A 367 -19.64 -11.54 -22.29
CA TYR A 367 -20.67 -12.06 -21.40
C TYR A 367 -21.88 -11.12 -21.29
N MET A 368 -21.65 -9.80 -21.17
CA MET A 368 -22.72 -8.79 -21.12
C MET A 368 -23.48 -8.73 -22.44
N ILE A 369 -22.80 -8.79 -23.60
CA ILE A 369 -23.44 -8.91 -24.91
C ILE A 369 -24.21 -10.23 -25.02
N ASN A 370 -23.67 -11.35 -24.55
CA ASN A 370 -24.34 -12.65 -24.62
C ASN A 370 -25.65 -12.69 -23.84
N CYS A 371 -25.66 -12.16 -22.62
CA CYS A 371 -26.86 -12.15 -21.79
C CYS A 371 -27.85 -11.05 -22.22
N LEU A 372 -27.41 -9.81 -22.45
CA LEU A 372 -28.34 -8.68 -22.63
C LEU A 372 -28.75 -8.43 -24.09
N VAL A 373 -27.88 -8.73 -25.06
CA VAL A 373 -28.09 -8.40 -26.48
C VAL A 373 -28.59 -9.60 -27.28
N GLN A 374 -27.91 -10.75 -27.19
CA GLN A 374 -28.22 -11.90 -28.03
C GLN A 374 -27.60 -13.18 -27.48
N SER A 375 -28.43 -14.22 -27.31
CA SER A 375 -28.07 -15.59 -26.89
C SER A 375 -27.21 -16.35 -27.91
N GLY A 376 -26.10 -15.76 -28.35
CA GLY A 376 -25.11 -16.42 -29.20
C GLY A 376 -24.30 -17.49 -28.45
N THR A 377 -23.42 -18.17 -29.16
CA THR A 377 -22.51 -19.18 -28.59
C THR A 377 -21.28 -18.51 -27.99
N ILE A 378 -21.42 -17.90 -26.81
CA ILE A 378 -20.25 -17.57 -25.97
C ILE A 378 -19.53 -18.87 -25.58
N PRO A 379 -18.18 -18.91 -25.53
CA PRO A 379 -17.47 -20.09 -25.06
C PRO A 379 -17.91 -20.49 -23.65
N THR A 380 -18.21 -21.79 -23.45
CA THR A 380 -18.61 -22.34 -22.14
C THR A 380 -17.60 -22.04 -21.05
N GLU A 381 -16.31 -21.97 -21.41
CA GLU A 381 -15.21 -21.57 -20.54
C GLU A 381 -15.36 -20.11 -20.08
N THR A 382 -15.55 -19.16 -21.00
CA THR A 382 -15.82 -17.75 -20.67
C THR A 382 -17.09 -17.58 -19.83
N LYS A 383 -18.19 -18.25 -20.19
CA LYS A 383 -19.46 -18.19 -19.43
C LYS A 383 -19.29 -18.75 -18.00
N SER A 384 -18.43 -19.75 -17.81
CA SER A 384 -18.09 -20.30 -16.49
C SER A 384 -17.17 -19.36 -15.69
N LEU A 385 -16.16 -18.78 -16.35
CA LEU A 385 -15.15 -17.93 -15.73
C LEU A 385 -15.75 -16.61 -15.21
N VAL A 386 -16.61 -15.98 -16.01
CA VAL A 386 -17.33 -14.76 -15.60
C VAL A 386 -18.38 -15.05 -14.52
N LYS A 387 -19.07 -16.21 -14.56
CA LYS A 387 -19.95 -16.64 -13.46
C LYS A 387 -19.18 -16.92 -12.15
N ALA A 388 -17.95 -17.44 -12.24
CA ALA A 388 -17.09 -17.62 -11.07
C ALA A 388 -16.60 -16.27 -10.50
N LEU A 389 -16.24 -15.30 -11.35
CA LEU A 389 -15.94 -13.92 -10.93
C LEU A 389 -17.14 -13.25 -10.26
N LEU A 390 -18.33 -13.33 -10.85
CA LEU A 390 -19.58 -12.84 -10.25
C LEU A 390 -19.86 -13.46 -8.88
N THR A 391 -19.65 -14.78 -8.75
CA THR A 391 -19.81 -15.51 -7.48
C THR A 391 -18.80 -15.05 -6.43
N LEU A 392 -17.58 -14.68 -6.84
CA LEU A 392 -16.58 -14.08 -5.95
C LEU A 392 -16.98 -12.67 -5.53
N TRP A 393 -17.37 -11.79 -6.46
CA TRP A 393 -17.75 -10.40 -6.15
C TRP A 393 -18.95 -10.30 -5.21
N LYS A 394 -19.91 -11.25 -5.31
CA LYS A 394 -21.05 -11.41 -4.40
C LYS A 394 -20.66 -11.88 -2.98
N ARG A 395 -19.49 -12.50 -2.80
CA ARG A 395 -19.05 -13.10 -1.52
C ARG A 395 -17.90 -12.35 -0.85
N ALA A 396 -17.00 -11.77 -1.64
CA ALA A 396 -15.82 -11.04 -1.18
C ALA A 396 -16.03 -9.54 -1.38
N ALA A 397 -16.05 -8.79 -0.27
CA ALA A 397 -16.17 -7.33 -0.26
C ALA A 397 -14.80 -6.62 -0.36
N ASP A 398 -13.72 -7.31 -0.01
CA ASP A 398 -12.37 -6.75 0.08
C ASP A 398 -11.68 -6.57 -1.28
N SER A 399 -10.67 -5.69 -1.31
CA SER A 399 -9.87 -5.40 -2.51
C SER A 399 -8.97 -6.54 -2.94
N ASP A 400 -8.53 -7.39 -2.01
CA ASP A 400 -7.34 -8.21 -2.20
C ASP A 400 -7.69 -9.54 -2.84
N ARG A 401 -8.80 -10.17 -2.42
CA ARG A 401 -9.46 -11.26 -3.13
C ARG A 401 -9.89 -10.83 -4.53
N ARG A 402 -10.38 -9.60 -4.70
CA ARG A 402 -10.80 -9.08 -6.01
C ARG A 402 -9.62 -8.86 -6.95
N TRP A 403 -8.50 -8.33 -6.45
CA TRP A 403 -7.29 -8.17 -7.25
C TRP A 403 -6.64 -9.52 -7.61
N LEU A 404 -6.52 -10.44 -6.65
CA LEU A 404 -6.04 -11.81 -6.89
C LEU A 404 -6.91 -12.59 -7.87
N ALA A 405 -8.22 -12.38 -7.83
CA ALA A 405 -9.17 -12.97 -8.78
C ALA A 405 -8.88 -12.53 -10.23
N LEU A 406 -8.62 -11.24 -10.47
CA LEU A 406 -8.24 -10.74 -11.80
C LEU A 406 -6.91 -11.33 -12.27
N SER A 407 -5.90 -11.34 -11.39
CA SER A 407 -4.55 -11.83 -11.70
C SER A 407 -4.53 -13.31 -12.08
N VAL A 408 -5.35 -14.14 -11.44
CA VAL A 408 -5.49 -15.56 -11.83
C VAL A 408 -6.39 -15.75 -13.05
N VAL A 409 -7.41 -14.92 -13.27
CA VAL A 409 -8.19 -14.94 -14.52
C VAL A 409 -7.31 -14.56 -15.73
N GLN A 410 -6.36 -13.65 -15.53
CA GLN A 410 -5.39 -13.21 -16.54
C GLN A 410 -4.34 -14.29 -16.88
N SER A 411 -3.95 -15.14 -15.94
CA SER A 411 -2.85 -16.11 -16.10
C SER A 411 -3.14 -17.13 -17.21
N GLN A 412 -2.52 -16.94 -18.38
CA GLN A 412 -2.78 -17.75 -19.58
C GLN A 412 -2.43 -19.23 -19.41
N VAL A 413 -1.42 -19.55 -18.59
CA VAL A 413 -0.91 -20.92 -18.39
C VAL A 413 -1.90 -21.81 -17.62
N MET A 414 -2.77 -21.21 -16.82
CA MET A 414 -3.78 -21.95 -16.05
C MET A 414 -4.98 -22.33 -16.93
N THR A 415 -5.48 -23.57 -16.85
CA THR A 415 -6.71 -23.97 -17.56
C THR A 415 -7.95 -23.28 -17.00
N SER A 416 -8.98 -23.03 -17.83
CA SER A 416 -10.20 -22.34 -17.37
C SER A 416 -10.90 -23.07 -16.21
N ASN A 417 -10.92 -24.41 -16.22
CA ASN A 417 -11.45 -25.22 -15.11
C ASN A 417 -10.70 -24.93 -13.79
N PHE A 418 -9.37 -24.80 -13.84
CA PHE A 418 -8.55 -24.47 -12.68
C PHE A 418 -8.81 -23.03 -12.19
N ARG A 419 -8.83 -22.04 -13.08
CA ARG A 419 -9.21 -20.64 -12.75
C ARG A 419 -10.61 -20.58 -12.11
N CYS A 420 -11.57 -21.37 -12.60
CA CYS A 420 -12.91 -21.45 -11.99
C CYS A 420 -12.91 -22.09 -10.59
N ARG A 421 -12.16 -23.18 -10.36
CA ARG A 421 -12.03 -23.80 -9.02
C ARG A 421 -11.42 -22.82 -8.02
N PHE A 422 -10.38 -22.12 -8.45
CA PHE A 422 -9.67 -21.10 -7.69
C PHE A 422 -10.60 -19.98 -7.20
N LEU A 423 -11.36 -19.36 -8.12
CA LEU A 423 -12.30 -18.27 -7.80
C LEU A 423 -13.39 -18.70 -6.81
N ASN A 424 -13.79 -19.97 -6.82
CA ASN A 424 -14.76 -20.51 -5.87
C ASN A 424 -14.18 -20.78 -4.47
N GLN A 425 -12.86 -20.93 -4.34
CA GLN A 425 -12.17 -21.13 -3.06
C GLN A 425 -11.66 -19.83 -2.43
N LEU A 426 -11.27 -18.83 -3.22
CA LEU A 426 -10.68 -17.58 -2.72
C LEU A 426 -11.53 -16.84 -1.66
N PRO A 427 -12.89 -16.82 -1.70
CA PRO A 427 -13.74 -16.30 -0.62
C PRO A 427 -13.70 -17.09 0.70
N GLN A 428 -13.11 -18.28 0.71
CA GLN A 428 -13.03 -19.19 1.88
C GLN A 428 -11.65 -19.15 2.55
N LEU A 429 -10.66 -18.48 1.94
CA LEU A 429 -9.30 -18.39 2.45
C LEU A 429 -9.21 -17.32 3.56
N PRO A 430 -8.39 -17.49 4.62
CA PRO A 430 -8.22 -16.48 5.67
C PRO A 430 -7.64 -15.16 5.14
N ASP A 431 -8.03 -14.02 5.71
CA ASP A 431 -7.59 -12.69 5.24
C ASP A 431 -6.06 -12.54 5.23
N GLY A 432 -5.38 -13.02 6.27
CA GLY A 432 -3.90 -12.99 6.33
C GLY A 432 -3.23 -13.84 5.25
N PHE A 433 -3.84 -14.96 4.84
CA PHE A 433 -3.34 -15.77 3.73
C PHE A 433 -3.52 -15.02 2.40
N VAL A 434 -4.71 -14.44 2.18
CA VAL A 434 -5.01 -13.62 1.00
C VAL A 434 -4.06 -12.42 0.89
N TYR A 435 -3.78 -11.72 1.99
CA TYR A 435 -2.92 -10.55 2.00
C TYR A 435 -1.48 -10.89 1.59
N SER A 436 -0.82 -11.85 2.27
CA SER A 436 0.54 -12.26 1.92
C SER A 436 0.64 -12.74 0.47
N LEU A 437 -0.37 -13.47 0.01
CA LEU A 437 -0.46 -14.01 -1.34
C LEU A 437 -0.67 -12.94 -2.42
N ARG A 438 -1.37 -11.85 -2.06
CA ARG A 438 -1.49 -10.64 -2.89
C ARG A 438 -0.11 -10.00 -3.08
N LEU A 439 0.68 -9.86 -2.01
CA LEU A 439 2.04 -9.31 -2.10
C LEU A 439 2.95 -10.18 -2.97
N ILE A 440 2.94 -11.50 -2.75
CA ILE A 440 3.72 -12.48 -3.53
C ILE A 440 3.40 -12.37 -5.03
N ILE A 441 2.11 -12.30 -5.40
CA ILE A 441 1.72 -12.19 -6.83
C ILE A 441 1.94 -10.77 -7.38
N GLN A 442 1.94 -9.72 -6.55
CA GLN A 442 2.32 -8.37 -6.98
C GLN A 442 3.81 -8.24 -7.28
N ASN A 443 4.67 -9.01 -6.61
CA ASN A 443 6.13 -8.97 -6.81
C ASN A 443 6.64 -9.96 -7.87
N TYR A 444 5.77 -10.81 -8.43
CA TYR A 444 6.15 -11.95 -9.30
C TYR A 444 6.90 -11.53 -10.57
N ASP A 445 6.49 -10.44 -11.21
CA ASP A 445 7.13 -9.91 -12.42
C ASP A 445 8.47 -9.20 -12.13
N GLU A 446 8.75 -8.84 -10.87
CA GLU A 446 9.97 -8.12 -10.47
C GLU A 446 11.06 -9.06 -9.91
N VAL A 447 10.70 -9.97 -8.99
CA VAL A 447 11.66 -10.82 -8.27
C VAL A 447 11.14 -12.26 -8.14
N LEU A 448 10.93 -12.91 -9.28
CA LEU A 448 10.25 -14.20 -9.40
C LEU A 448 10.82 -15.27 -8.46
N ASP A 449 12.14 -15.37 -8.30
CA ASP A 449 12.77 -16.37 -7.41
C ASP A 449 12.41 -16.18 -5.93
N VAL A 450 12.36 -14.93 -5.41
CA VAL A 450 11.84 -14.64 -4.05
C VAL A 450 10.39 -15.10 -3.94
N THR A 451 9.56 -14.80 -4.94
CA THR A 451 8.14 -15.17 -4.88
C THR A 451 7.89 -16.68 -4.94
N CYS A 452 8.81 -17.47 -5.49
CA CYS A 452 8.79 -18.94 -5.36
C CYS A 452 9.01 -19.38 -3.90
N VAL A 453 9.97 -18.78 -3.20
CA VAL A 453 10.29 -19.07 -1.80
C VAL A 453 9.12 -18.67 -0.89
N ASP A 454 8.66 -17.42 -1.00
CA ASP A 454 7.55 -16.91 -0.19
C ASP A 454 6.27 -17.72 -0.39
N LEU A 455 5.97 -18.15 -1.64
CA LEU A 455 4.81 -18.99 -1.92
C LEU A 455 4.96 -20.38 -1.31
N ALA A 456 6.13 -21.01 -1.41
CA ALA A 456 6.38 -22.32 -0.79
C ALA A 456 6.11 -22.28 0.73
N THR A 457 6.70 -21.30 1.41
CA THR A 457 6.53 -21.06 2.85
C THR A 457 5.06 -20.79 3.22
N LEU A 458 4.38 -19.92 2.47
CA LEU A 458 2.97 -19.58 2.73
C LEU A 458 2.04 -20.79 2.55
N LEU A 459 2.27 -21.63 1.54
CA LEU A 459 1.49 -22.86 1.33
C LEU A 459 1.80 -23.93 2.39
N ALA A 460 3.06 -24.08 2.79
CA ALA A 460 3.47 -25.06 3.80
C ALA A 460 2.85 -24.79 5.18
N ALA A 461 2.75 -23.52 5.57
CA ALA A 461 2.05 -23.09 6.79
C ALA A 461 0.54 -23.39 6.73
N ASN A 462 -0.08 -23.41 5.55
CA ASN A 462 -1.54 -23.43 5.36
C ASN A 462 -2.02 -24.71 4.65
N LYS A 463 -1.76 -25.87 5.28
CA LYS A 463 -2.01 -27.24 4.75
C LYS A 463 -3.40 -27.48 4.12
N SER A 464 -4.46 -26.84 4.63
CA SER A 464 -5.82 -26.94 4.09
C SER A 464 -5.95 -26.21 2.74
N SER A 465 -5.47 -24.96 2.68
CA SER A 465 -5.49 -24.11 1.49
C SER A 465 -4.51 -24.55 0.41
N ALA A 466 -3.37 -25.14 0.79
CA ALA A 466 -2.28 -25.51 -0.11
C ALA A 466 -2.71 -26.28 -1.37
N THR A 467 -3.71 -27.16 -1.26
CA THR A 467 -4.08 -28.13 -2.31
C THR A 467 -4.48 -27.51 -3.65
N CYS A 468 -5.15 -26.35 -3.66
CA CYS A 468 -5.50 -25.67 -4.90
C CYS A 468 -4.38 -24.78 -5.46
N TRP A 469 -3.37 -24.44 -4.66
CA TRP A 469 -2.25 -23.59 -5.05
C TRP A 469 -1.00 -24.38 -5.48
N ARG A 470 -0.88 -25.68 -5.13
CA ARG A 470 0.26 -26.51 -5.54
C ARG A 470 0.56 -26.47 -7.04
N PRO A 471 -0.43 -26.50 -7.97
CA PRO A 471 -0.12 -26.45 -9.40
C PRO A 471 0.50 -25.13 -9.84
N ILE A 472 0.15 -24.02 -9.17
CA ILE A 472 0.74 -22.70 -9.43
C ILE A 472 2.20 -22.70 -8.98
N LEU A 473 2.48 -23.10 -7.74
CA LEU A 473 3.85 -23.23 -7.23
C LEU A 473 4.66 -24.22 -8.08
N ARG A 474 4.13 -25.40 -8.40
CA ARG A 474 4.79 -26.39 -9.27
C ARG A 474 5.18 -25.78 -10.61
N GLN A 475 4.28 -25.04 -11.27
CA GLN A 475 4.55 -24.36 -12.53
C GLN A 475 5.63 -23.27 -12.41
N MET A 476 5.73 -22.58 -11.25
CA MET A 476 6.80 -21.61 -10.96
C MET A 476 8.16 -22.31 -10.71
N LEU A 477 8.15 -23.46 -10.05
CA LEU A 477 9.35 -24.30 -9.88
C LEU A 477 9.80 -24.91 -11.22
N GLU A 478 8.86 -25.30 -12.08
CA GLU A 478 9.11 -25.78 -13.45
C GLU A 478 9.64 -24.67 -14.37
N SER A 479 9.23 -23.41 -14.19
CA SER A 479 9.68 -22.29 -15.03
C SER A 479 11.07 -21.75 -14.64
N GLN A 480 11.47 -21.84 -13.36
CA GLN A 480 12.82 -21.46 -12.93
C GLN A 480 13.83 -22.62 -12.99
N GLY A 481 13.40 -23.85 -12.66
CA GLY A 481 14.25 -25.03 -12.69
C GLY A 481 15.52 -24.87 -11.83
N GLN A 482 16.68 -24.82 -12.49
CA GLN A 482 17.98 -24.65 -11.83
C GLN A 482 18.16 -23.25 -11.22
N LYS A 483 17.59 -22.19 -11.83
CA LYS A 483 17.81 -20.80 -11.39
C LYS A 483 17.39 -20.55 -9.96
N LEU A 484 16.33 -21.20 -9.49
CA LEU A 484 15.86 -21.06 -8.11
C LEU A 484 16.84 -21.68 -7.11
N ILE A 485 17.56 -22.75 -7.50
CA ILE A 485 18.64 -23.32 -6.69
C ILE A 485 19.82 -22.36 -6.67
N ASP A 486 20.24 -21.86 -7.83
CA ASP A 486 21.35 -20.91 -7.96
C ASP A 486 21.08 -19.61 -7.18
N TYR A 487 19.85 -19.10 -7.26
CA TYR A 487 19.36 -17.97 -6.45
C TYR A 487 19.42 -18.29 -4.96
N ALA A 488 18.84 -19.42 -4.54
CA ALA A 488 18.68 -19.72 -3.13
C ALA A 488 20.04 -19.96 -2.44
N LEU A 489 20.97 -20.68 -3.10
CA LEU A 489 22.34 -20.87 -2.62
C LEU A 489 23.14 -19.55 -2.54
N ALA A 490 22.75 -18.52 -3.29
CA ALA A 490 23.43 -17.22 -3.32
C ALA A 490 22.77 -16.14 -2.42
N ASN A 491 21.52 -16.34 -1.98
CA ASN A 491 20.71 -15.28 -1.33
C ASN A 491 20.02 -15.72 -0.03
N LEU A 492 19.85 -17.02 0.23
CA LEU A 492 19.33 -17.52 1.51
C LEU A 492 20.49 -17.90 2.44
N ASN A 493 20.28 -17.81 3.75
CA ASN A 493 21.17 -18.46 4.72
C ASN A 493 20.84 -19.96 4.81
N ALA A 494 21.61 -20.71 5.63
CA ALA A 494 21.42 -22.14 5.79
C ALA A 494 20.01 -22.48 6.29
N ASP A 495 19.56 -21.79 7.34
CA ASP A 495 18.27 -21.97 8.01
C ASP A 495 17.11 -21.73 7.03
N ASP A 496 17.15 -20.64 6.27
CA ASP A 496 16.14 -20.27 5.26
C ASP A 496 16.10 -21.29 4.10
N TRP A 497 17.26 -21.82 3.68
CA TRP A 497 17.36 -22.87 2.66
C TRP A 497 16.81 -24.21 3.17
N VAL A 498 17.18 -24.62 4.38
CA VAL A 498 16.65 -25.83 5.04
C VAL A 498 15.14 -25.70 5.22
N GLN A 499 14.66 -24.55 5.70
CA GLN A 499 13.24 -24.25 5.88
C GLN A 499 12.48 -24.28 4.54
N LEU A 500 13.01 -23.70 3.46
CA LEU A 500 12.43 -23.77 2.10
C LEU A 500 12.29 -25.22 1.64
N ILE A 501 13.35 -26.02 1.73
CA ILE A 501 13.34 -27.42 1.31
C ILE A 501 12.39 -28.25 2.20
N SER A 502 12.30 -27.92 3.50
CA SER A 502 11.34 -28.51 4.44
C SER A 502 9.90 -28.09 4.11
N ASP A 503 9.66 -26.87 3.66
CA ASP A 503 8.34 -26.36 3.25
C ASP A 503 7.89 -26.94 1.91
N LEU A 504 8.77 -27.05 0.91
CA LEU A 504 8.53 -27.81 -0.31
C LEU A 504 8.20 -29.28 0.01
N ARG A 505 8.89 -29.89 0.99
CA ARG A 505 8.57 -31.25 1.50
C ARG A 505 7.19 -31.31 2.16
N LYS A 506 6.76 -30.28 2.90
CA LYS A 506 5.42 -30.16 3.52
C LYS A 506 4.31 -29.95 2.47
N VAL A 507 4.60 -29.26 1.35
CA VAL A 507 3.66 -29.06 0.24
C VAL A 507 3.55 -30.31 -0.64
N PHE A 508 4.67 -30.85 -1.15
CA PHE A 508 4.68 -31.88 -2.20
C PHE A 508 4.95 -33.32 -1.73
N GLY A 509 5.28 -33.56 -0.44
CA GLY A 509 5.79 -34.84 0.09
C GLY A 509 4.87 -36.07 0.04
N LYS A 510 3.71 -35.99 -0.64
CA LYS A 510 2.95 -37.16 -1.12
C LYS A 510 3.28 -37.46 -2.57
N GLU A 511 3.11 -36.46 -3.44
CA GLU A 511 3.37 -36.52 -4.89
C GLU A 511 4.82 -37.00 -5.18
N MET A 512 5.79 -36.55 -4.38
CA MET A 512 7.21 -36.97 -4.42
C MET A 512 7.47 -38.48 -4.24
N LYS A 513 6.47 -39.27 -3.82
CA LYS A 513 6.61 -40.72 -3.61
C LYS A 513 5.99 -41.55 -4.73
N ASP A 514 5.01 -40.97 -5.44
CA ASP A 514 4.12 -41.70 -6.33
C ASP A 514 4.40 -41.42 -7.82
N GLU A 515 5.05 -40.30 -8.15
CA GLU A 515 5.53 -39.96 -9.50
C GLU A 515 7.04 -39.68 -9.54
N PRO A 516 7.76 -40.04 -10.61
CA PRO A 516 9.10 -39.53 -10.87
C PRO A 516 9.02 -38.07 -11.32
N ILE A 517 9.07 -37.12 -10.38
CA ILE A 517 9.10 -35.66 -10.63
C ILE A 517 10.48 -35.21 -11.16
N SER A 518 10.98 -35.89 -12.20
CA SER A 518 12.37 -35.83 -12.66
C SER A 518 12.77 -34.55 -13.40
N SER A 519 11.83 -33.64 -13.67
CA SER A 519 12.07 -32.36 -14.34
C SER A 519 12.39 -31.20 -13.39
N ILE A 520 12.05 -31.30 -12.10
CA ILE A 520 12.15 -30.18 -11.14
C ILE A 520 13.31 -30.44 -10.17
N ALA A 521 14.48 -29.86 -10.47
CA ALA A 521 15.72 -30.12 -9.73
C ALA A 521 15.61 -29.91 -8.21
N ILE A 522 14.90 -28.86 -7.76
CA ILE A 522 14.73 -28.54 -6.33
C ILE A 522 13.79 -29.51 -5.59
N LEU A 523 12.98 -30.30 -6.30
CA LEU A 523 12.11 -31.33 -5.73
C LEU A 523 12.74 -32.75 -5.80
N ASN A 524 14.02 -32.86 -6.14
CA ASN A 524 14.75 -34.12 -6.22
C ASN A 524 14.75 -34.85 -4.85
N PRO A 525 14.28 -36.11 -4.75
CA PRO A 525 14.26 -36.86 -3.50
C PRO A 525 15.62 -36.96 -2.78
N GLU A 526 16.74 -37.05 -3.51
CA GLU A 526 18.07 -37.11 -2.87
C GLU A 526 18.50 -35.75 -2.31
N LEU A 527 18.05 -34.61 -2.89
CA LEU A 527 18.26 -33.29 -2.30
C LEU A 527 17.46 -33.14 -0.99
N HIS A 528 16.18 -33.53 -1.01
CA HIS A 528 15.35 -33.53 0.21
C HIS A 528 15.87 -34.46 1.30
N ARG A 529 16.54 -35.55 0.92
CA ARG A 529 17.20 -36.50 1.83
C ARG A 529 18.51 -35.94 2.38
N TRP A 530 19.35 -35.33 1.55
CA TRP A 530 20.56 -34.64 1.99
C TRP A 530 20.23 -33.51 2.97
N VAL A 531 19.20 -32.71 2.69
CA VAL A 531 18.70 -31.70 3.65
C VAL A 531 18.11 -32.35 4.91
N SER A 532 17.49 -33.54 4.85
CA SER A 532 17.11 -34.26 6.08
C SER A 532 18.29 -34.80 6.89
N ASN A 533 19.47 -34.98 6.29
CA ASN A 533 20.69 -35.24 7.04
C ASN A 533 21.25 -33.93 7.62
N LEU A 534 21.14 -32.80 6.91
CA LEU A 534 21.49 -31.48 7.45
C LEU A 534 20.58 -31.06 8.61
N GLU A 535 19.26 -31.27 8.55
CA GLU A 535 18.31 -31.06 9.67
C GLU A 535 18.69 -31.87 10.95
N ILE A 536 19.62 -32.83 10.86
CA ILE A 536 20.17 -33.60 11.98
C ILE A 536 21.58 -33.10 12.39
N LEU A 537 22.35 -32.54 11.46
CA LEU A 537 23.71 -32.01 11.67
C LEU A 537 23.74 -30.51 11.97
N GLU A 538 22.64 -29.79 11.73
CA GLU A 538 22.47 -28.34 11.87
C GLU A 538 22.96 -27.79 13.21
N PRO A 539 22.62 -28.36 14.39
CA PRO A 539 23.17 -27.88 15.67
C PRO A 539 24.70 -28.01 15.77
N THR A 540 25.25 -29.10 15.22
CA THR A 540 26.70 -29.35 15.19
C THR A 540 27.41 -28.37 14.25
N LEU A 541 26.79 -28.02 13.12
CA LEU A 541 27.32 -27.06 12.15
C LEU A 541 27.19 -25.61 12.63
N GLU A 542 26.10 -25.24 13.30
CA GLU A 542 25.99 -23.96 14.00
C GLU A 542 27.08 -23.83 15.08
N GLU A 543 27.31 -24.88 15.88
CA GLU A 543 28.29 -24.82 16.96
C GLU A 543 29.73 -24.79 16.42
N MET A 544 30.05 -25.53 15.34
CA MET A 544 31.27 -25.33 14.54
C MET A 544 31.41 -23.88 14.05
N LEU A 545 30.36 -23.30 13.46
CA LEU A 545 30.44 -21.96 12.87
C LEU A 545 30.58 -20.89 13.97
N CYS A 546 29.95 -21.07 15.12
CA CYS A 546 30.08 -20.23 16.31
C CYS A 546 31.50 -20.28 16.89
N ILE A 547 32.08 -21.48 16.96
CA ILE A 547 33.51 -21.70 17.27
C ILE A 547 34.39 -20.90 16.29
N LEU A 548 34.14 -21.01 14.99
CA LEU A 548 34.93 -20.36 13.94
C LEU A 548 34.73 -18.83 13.86
N THR A 549 33.58 -18.29 14.25
CA THR A 549 33.27 -16.85 14.12
C THR A 549 33.49 -16.04 15.39
N PHE A 550 33.39 -16.66 16.57
CA PHE A 550 33.48 -15.95 17.86
C PHE A 550 34.61 -16.45 18.78
N LYS A 551 35.27 -17.57 18.45
CA LYS A 551 36.28 -18.20 19.31
C LYS A 551 37.60 -18.58 18.61
N MET A 552 37.80 -18.19 17.35
CA MET A 552 39.12 -18.29 16.72
C MET A 552 40.06 -17.26 17.34
N HIS A 553 41.00 -17.72 18.15
CA HIS A 553 42.18 -16.97 18.50
C HIS A 553 43.15 -16.96 17.31
N GLU A 554 44.02 -15.96 17.22
CA GLU A 554 44.87 -15.78 16.04
C GLU A 554 45.92 -16.91 15.90
N HIS A 555 46.33 -17.52 17.02
CA HIS A 555 47.19 -18.71 17.05
C HIS A 555 46.47 -19.99 16.59
N SER A 556 45.25 -20.25 17.09
CA SER A 556 44.52 -21.50 16.76
C SER A 556 43.98 -21.53 15.33
N LYS A 557 43.93 -20.38 14.66
CA LYS A 557 43.37 -20.19 13.32
C LYS A 557 43.90 -21.14 12.25
N VAL A 558 45.21 -21.41 12.22
CA VAL A 558 45.81 -22.29 11.20
C VAL A 558 45.47 -23.75 11.48
N ALA A 559 45.55 -24.18 12.75
CA ALA A 559 45.16 -25.53 13.19
C ALA A 559 43.68 -25.82 12.88
N MET A 560 42.80 -24.87 13.15
CA MET A 560 41.36 -25.01 12.91
C MET A 560 41.02 -25.13 11.42
N PHE A 561 41.68 -24.36 10.53
CA PHE A 561 41.50 -24.55 9.08
C PHE A 561 42.03 -25.89 8.58
N ALA A 562 43.16 -26.38 9.12
CA ALA A 562 43.68 -27.70 8.79
C ALA A 562 42.72 -28.82 9.24
N VAL A 563 42.13 -28.72 10.44
CA VAL A 563 41.08 -29.64 10.92
C VAL A 563 39.81 -29.58 10.06
N MET A 564 39.34 -28.38 9.69
CA MET A 564 38.19 -28.23 8.78
C MET A 564 38.40 -28.94 7.43
N SER A 565 39.63 -28.98 6.92
CA SER A 565 39.95 -29.62 5.63
C SER A 565 39.77 -31.15 5.63
N LEU A 566 39.64 -31.76 6.81
CA LEU A 566 39.39 -33.20 7.00
C LEU A 566 37.89 -33.57 7.04
N LEU A 567 36.98 -32.60 6.96
CA LEU A 567 35.54 -32.85 6.94
C LEU A 567 35.14 -33.59 5.65
N GLN A 568 34.53 -34.77 5.78
CA GLN A 568 34.10 -35.58 4.65
C GLN A 568 32.83 -35.01 3.98
N VAL A 569 32.75 -35.17 2.67
CA VAL A 569 31.71 -34.58 1.79
C VAL A 569 30.29 -35.05 2.13
N ASP A 570 30.14 -36.20 2.81
CA ASP A 570 28.86 -36.73 3.28
C ASP A 570 28.52 -36.35 4.73
N GLY A 571 29.41 -35.61 5.42
CA GLY A 571 29.29 -35.23 6.83
C GLY A 571 29.50 -36.37 7.82
N SER A 572 29.97 -37.54 7.37
CA SER A 572 30.06 -38.75 8.22
C SER A 572 31.00 -38.63 9.43
N ASN A 573 32.01 -37.75 9.36
CA ASN A 573 32.91 -37.41 10.48
C ASN A 573 32.69 -36.00 11.04
N ALA A 574 31.50 -35.40 10.83
CA ALA A 574 31.22 -34.05 11.30
C ALA A 574 31.27 -33.95 12.84
N PHE A 575 30.91 -35.01 13.57
CA PHE A 575 30.99 -35.02 15.03
C PHE A 575 32.43 -35.00 15.54
N GLU A 576 33.31 -35.82 14.95
CA GLU A 576 34.74 -35.88 15.25
C GLU A 576 35.44 -34.56 14.87
N THR A 577 35.07 -33.98 13.72
CA THR A 577 35.58 -32.67 13.28
C THR A 577 35.16 -31.55 14.23
N PHE A 578 33.90 -31.56 14.68
CA PHE A 578 33.39 -30.60 15.66
C PHE A 578 34.13 -30.73 16.99
N ASN A 579 34.32 -31.97 17.48
CA ASN A 579 35.00 -32.26 18.73
C ASN A 579 36.45 -31.75 18.70
N ALA A 580 37.18 -31.98 17.59
CA ALA A 580 38.52 -31.42 17.39
C ALA A 580 38.53 -29.87 17.36
N LEU A 581 37.58 -29.24 16.67
CA LEU A 581 37.44 -27.78 16.65
C LEU A 581 37.04 -27.20 18.02
N SER A 582 36.24 -27.90 18.82
CA SER A 582 35.79 -27.41 20.13
C SER A 582 36.90 -27.41 21.18
N PHE A 583 37.84 -28.36 21.11
CA PHE A 583 39.04 -28.34 21.94
C PHE A 583 40.06 -27.32 21.44
N LEU A 584 40.28 -27.19 20.11
CA LEU A 584 41.18 -26.19 19.51
C LEU A 584 40.86 -24.72 19.85
N VAL A 585 39.68 -24.43 20.40
CA VAL A 585 39.32 -23.12 20.96
C VAL A 585 40.01 -22.81 22.28
N VAL A 586 40.17 -23.81 23.15
CA VAL A 586 40.75 -23.64 24.50
C VAL A 586 42.26 -23.96 24.53
N THR A 587 42.79 -24.48 23.42
CA THR A 587 44.20 -24.77 23.21
C THR A 587 45.08 -23.51 23.20
N THR A 588 46.27 -23.66 23.79
CA THR A 588 47.38 -22.69 23.78
C THR A 588 48.00 -22.51 22.39
N ALA A 589 48.94 -21.58 22.22
CA ALA A 589 49.66 -21.47 20.94
C ALA A 589 50.50 -22.74 20.70
N GLU A 590 51.20 -23.17 21.75
CA GLU A 590 52.04 -24.35 21.82
C GLU A 590 51.26 -25.64 21.53
N GLY A 591 50.02 -25.75 22.05
CA GLY A 591 49.12 -26.86 21.75
C GLY A 591 48.56 -26.83 20.32
N CYS A 592 48.31 -25.64 19.75
CA CYS A 592 47.89 -25.51 18.35
C CYS A 592 49.02 -25.88 17.39
N ASP A 593 50.26 -25.49 17.71
CA ASP A 593 51.45 -25.93 16.98
C ASP A 593 51.66 -27.43 17.12
N ALA A 594 51.45 -28.03 18.31
CA ALA A 594 51.48 -29.48 18.49
C ALA A 594 50.43 -30.20 17.61
N CYS A 595 49.20 -29.68 17.53
CA CYS A 595 48.16 -30.18 16.63
C CYS A 595 48.55 -30.04 15.15
N LEU A 596 49.14 -28.92 14.74
CA LEU A 596 49.61 -28.68 13.38
C LEU A 596 50.74 -29.63 12.99
N ASN A 597 51.73 -29.84 13.86
CA ASN A 597 52.83 -30.77 13.63
C ASN A 597 52.35 -32.21 13.40
N ILE A 598 51.26 -32.64 14.07
CA ILE A 598 50.65 -33.96 13.82
C ILE A 598 49.87 -33.98 12.50
N LEU A 599 49.12 -32.92 12.19
CA LEU A 599 48.39 -32.78 10.93
C LEU A 599 49.34 -32.76 9.71
N GLU A 600 50.50 -32.13 9.86
CA GLU A 600 51.56 -32.11 8.85
C GLU A 600 52.28 -33.47 8.76
N ALA A 601 52.65 -34.09 9.89
CA ALA A 601 53.24 -35.43 9.89
C ALA A 601 52.31 -36.48 9.25
N ALA A 602 50.99 -36.38 9.46
CA ALA A 602 50.01 -37.26 8.84
C ALA A 602 49.75 -36.99 7.34
N GLN A 603 50.16 -35.81 6.82
CA GLN A 603 50.08 -35.46 5.40
C GLN A 603 51.39 -35.76 4.65
N ASN A 604 52.54 -35.54 5.28
CA ASN A 604 53.86 -35.65 4.67
C ASN A 604 54.54 -37.01 4.90
N HIS A 605 54.16 -37.75 5.94
CA HIS A 605 54.81 -39.01 6.37
C HIS A 605 53.78 -40.15 6.56
N SER A 606 54.20 -41.30 7.11
CA SER A 606 53.26 -42.38 7.41
C SER A 606 52.47 -42.11 8.69
N LEU A 607 51.30 -42.76 8.82
CA LEU A 607 50.52 -42.72 10.06
C LEU A 607 51.31 -43.24 11.27
N ASP A 608 52.29 -44.13 11.07
CA ASP A 608 53.22 -44.55 12.14
C ASP A 608 54.01 -43.36 12.68
N VAL A 609 54.60 -42.53 11.80
CA VAL A 609 55.37 -41.33 12.19
C VAL A 609 54.45 -40.32 12.90
N ALA A 610 53.24 -40.11 12.37
CA ALA A 610 52.26 -39.25 13.01
C ALA A 610 51.82 -39.75 14.40
N GLU A 611 51.69 -41.07 14.61
CA GLU A 611 51.41 -41.68 15.92
C GLU A 611 52.57 -41.44 16.93
N VAL A 612 53.82 -41.36 16.46
CA VAL A 612 54.98 -41.06 17.32
C VAL A 612 55.10 -39.59 17.66
N VAL A 613 54.92 -38.71 16.67
CA VAL A 613 54.88 -37.26 16.89
C VAL A 613 53.77 -36.93 17.89
N PHE A 614 52.59 -37.53 17.72
CA PHE A 614 51.49 -37.49 18.68
C PHE A 614 51.87 -37.99 20.09
N ALA A 615 52.51 -39.15 20.20
CA ALA A 615 52.94 -39.69 21.50
C ALA A 615 54.00 -38.80 22.19
N GLY A 616 54.94 -38.23 21.43
CA GLY A 616 55.94 -37.29 21.94
C GLY A 616 55.32 -35.99 22.47
N TRP A 617 54.39 -35.41 21.73
CA TRP A 617 53.64 -34.23 22.18
C TRP A 617 52.74 -34.54 23.39
N LEU A 618 52.14 -35.73 23.49
CA LEU A 618 51.38 -36.13 24.69
C LEU A 618 52.23 -36.19 25.97
N GLU A 619 53.54 -36.42 25.89
CA GLU A 619 54.44 -36.39 27.05
C GLU A 619 55.02 -34.99 27.35
N ALA A 620 54.80 -33.99 26.47
CA ALA A 620 55.37 -32.65 26.63
C ALA A 620 54.85 -31.93 27.89
N PRO A 621 55.71 -31.57 28.87
CA PRO A 621 55.27 -31.16 30.21
C PRO A 621 54.65 -29.76 30.28
N TYR A 622 54.76 -28.97 29.21
CA TYR A 622 54.17 -27.64 29.10
C TYR A 622 52.78 -27.65 28.43
N LEU A 623 52.39 -28.72 27.73
CA LEU A 623 51.03 -28.84 27.19
C LEU A 623 50.02 -29.10 28.32
N THR A 624 49.00 -28.24 28.39
CA THR A 624 47.91 -28.30 29.35
C THR A 624 47.00 -29.52 29.14
N ALA A 625 46.04 -29.74 30.04
CA ALA A 625 45.02 -30.77 29.86
C ALA A 625 44.20 -30.51 28.57
N ASP A 626 43.79 -29.27 28.35
CA ASP A 626 42.98 -28.85 27.19
C ASP A 626 43.75 -29.04 25.87
N ASP A 627 45.06 -28.76 25.85
CA ASP A 627 45.93 -29.04 24.70
C ASP A 627 45.99 -30.54 24.39
N ARG A 628 46.12 -31.38 25.43
CA ARG A 628 46.19 -32.84 25.30
C ARG A 628 44.86 -33.45 24.84
N GLU A 629 43.72 -32.87 25.21
CA GLU A 629 42.40 -33.27 24.72
C GLU A 629 42.19 -32.84 23.25
N ALA A 630 42.63 -31.64 22.85
CA ALA A 630 42.66 -31.21 21.45
C ALA A 630 43.52 -32.14 20.58
N LEU A 631 44.73 -32.46 21.06
CA LEU A 631 45.67 -33.36 20.40
C LEU A 631 45.05 -34.75 20.16
N GLN A 632 44.33 -35.28 21.16
CA GLN A 632 43.63 -36.56 21.05
C GLN A 632 42.44 -36.52 20.10
N ALA A 633 41.66 -35.43 20.08
CA ALA A 633 40.55 -35.27 19.16
C ALA A 633 41.02 -35.16 17.70
N VAL A 634 42.12 -34.44 17.44
CA VAL A 634 42.79 -34.38 16.13
C VAL A 634 43.32 -35.76 15.72
N ALA A 635 43.94 -36.51 16.65
CA ALA A 635 44.39 -37.87 16.38
C ALA A 635 43.24 -38.82 15.98
N VAL A 636 42.10 -38.76 16.69
CA VAL A 636 40.88 -39.54 16.34
C VAL A 636 40.36 -39.19 14.95
N LEU A 637 40.34 -37.90 14.59
CA LEU A 637 39.91 -37.43 13.26
C LEU A 637 40.82 -37.95 12.12
N LEU A 638 42.11 -38.13 12.40
CA LEU A 638 43.09 -38.75 11.50
C LEU A 638 43.04 -40.30 11.50
N GLY A 639 42.19 -40.92 12.34
CA GLY A 639 42.09 -42.37 12.49
C GLY A 639 43.18 -43.01 13.38
N ILE A 640 44.08 -42.20 13.94
CA ILE A 640 45.02 -42.59 15.00
C ILE A 640 44.18 -42.87 16.26
N ARG A 641 44.57 -43.87 17.07
CA ARG A 641 43.73 -44.34 18.20
C ARG A 641 44.38 -44.01 19.56
N PRO A 642 43.94 -42.95 20.26
CA PRO A 642 44.41 -42.66 21.61
C PRO A 642 44.25 -43.87 22.54
N GLY A 643 45.24 -44.09 23.40
CA GLY A 643 45.23 -45.19 24.37
C GLY A 643 45.60 -46.57 23.85
N ILE A 644 45.84 -46.78 22.54
CA ILE A 644 46.40 -48.05 22.02
C ILE A 644 47.89 -47.97 21.67
N VAL A 645 48.60 -46.95 22.18
CA VAL A 645 50.05 -46.73 21.99
C VAL A 645 50.91 -47.92 22.51
N PHE A 646 50.36 -48.75 23.41
CA PHE A 646 50.99 -50.01 23.86
C PHE A 646 50.72 -51.22 22.96
N LYS A 647 50.08 -51.05 21.80
CA LYS A 647 50.08 -52.10 20.77
C LYS A 647 51.51 -52.22 20.25
N LYS A 648 52.08 -53.42 20.32
CA LYS A 648 53.44 -53.68 19.83
C LYS A 648 53.56 -53.22 18.36
N TRP A 649 54.23 -52.09 18.14
CA TRP A 649 54.45 -51.53 16.80
C TRP A 649 55.15 -52.56 15.90
N SER A 650 54.94 -52.44 14.59
CA SER A 650 55.68 -53.29 13.66
C SER A 650 57.15 -52.90 13.68
N GLU A 651 58.04 -53.87 13.45
CA GLU A 651 59.48 -53.61 13.36
C GLU A 651 59.79 -52.63 12.22
N THR A 652 59.02 -52.71 11.13
CA THR A 652 59.01 -51.73 10.03
C THR A 652 58.64 -50.31 10.48
N SER A 653 57.59 -50.18 11.32
CA SER A 653 57.14 -48.89 11.87
C SER A 653 58.26 -48.23 12.69
N LEU A 654 58.91 -49.02 13.57
CA LEU A 654 60.01 -48.55 14.42
C LEU A 654 61.24 -48.09 13.61
N ILE A 655 61.53 -48.72 12.47
CA ILE A 655 62.63 -48.31 11.58
C ILE A 655 62.34 -46.95 10.94
N ILE A 656 61.17 -46.78 10.32
CA ILE A 656 60.75 -45.54 9.66
C ILE A 656 60.80 -44.35 10.64
N VAL A 657 60.34 -44.59 11.87
CA VAL A 657 60.34 -43.59 12.96
C VAL A 657 61.74 -43.21 13.40
N LYS A 658 62.64 -44.19 13.55
CA LYS A 658 64.03 -43.92 13.94
C LYS A 658 64.76 -43.10 12.88
N GLU A 659 64.59 -43.46 11.61
CA GLU A 659 65.20 -42.76 10.47
C GLU A 659 64.72 -41.30 10.39
N TYR A 660 63.46 -41.01 10.73
CA TYR A 660 62.94 -39.65 10.87
C TYR A 660 63.61 -38.88 12.02
N LEU A 661 63.60 -39.45 13.24
CA LEU A 661 64.11 -38.75 14.43
C LEU A 661 65.63 -38.51 14.40
N ASP A 662 66.41 -39.46 13.88
CA ASP A 662 67.87 -39.32 13.75
C ASP A 662 68.26 -38.12 12.84
N VAL A 663 67.40 -37.78 11.86
CA VAL A 663 67.60 -36.64 10.94
C VAL A 663 67.26 -35.30 11.57
N GLU A 664 66.21 -35.22 12.39
CA GLU A 664 65.81 -33.98 13.06
C GLU A 664 66.81 -33.54 14.15
N TYR A 665 67.25 -34.47 15.01
CA TYR A 665 68.23 -34.14 16.05
C TYR A 665 69.55 -33.61 15.49
N ALA A 666 70.00 -34.12 14.34
CA ALA A 666 71.24 -33.69 13.70
C ALA A 666 71.20 -32.22 13.23
N GLN A 667 70.01 -31.72 12.87
CA GLN A 667 69.84 -30.35 12.38
C GLN A 667 69.81 -29.32 13.53
N LEU A 668 69.07 -29.62 14.61
CA LEU A 668 68.91 -28.72 15.76
C LEU A 668 70.25 -28.38 16.45
N PHE A 669 71.12 -29.37 16.67
CA PHE A 669 72.42 -29.13 17.32
C PHE A 669 73.37 -28.25 16.48
N ALA A 670 73.31 -28.35 15.15
CA ALA A 670 74.18 -27.57 14.27
C ALA A 670 73.82 -26.07 14.29
N GLU A 671 72.54 -25.73 14.39
CA GLU A 671 72.08 -24.34 14.39
C GLU A 671 72.30 -23.65 15.75
N ALA A 672 72.08 -24.36 16.86
CA ALA A 672 72.24 -23.79 18.21
C ALA A 672 73.67 -23.28 18.48
N GLN A 673 74.70 -24.03 18.08
CA GLN A 673 76.10 -23.60 18.23
C GLN A 673 76.39 -22.33 17.41
N ARG A 674 75.87 -22.26 16.18
CA ARG A 674 76.11 -21.18 15.22
C ARG A 674 75.64 -19.81 15.71
N LEU A 675 74.65 -19.77 16.60
CA LEU A 675 74.03 -18.52 17.08
C LEU A 675 74.81 -17.87 18.24
N GLU A 676 75.32 -18.64 19.21
CA GLU A 676 76.01 -18.08 20.38
C GLU A 676 77.42 -17.54 20.06
N GLU A 677 78.13 -18.21 19.15
CA GLU A 677 79.41 -17.73 18.60
C GLU A 677 79.24 -16.34 17.94
N MET A 678 78.10 -16.13 17.28
CA MET A 678 77.74 -14.85 16.63
C MET A 678 77.36 -13.77 17.65
N ARG A 679 76.63 -14.12 18.73
CA ARG A 679 76.25 -13.18 19.81
C ARG A 679 77.46 -12.56 20.50
N SER A 680 78.43 -13.39 20.89
CA SER A 680 79.63 -12.94 21.61
C SER A 680 80.54 -12.04 20.75
N LEU A 681 80.66 -12.34 19.46
CA LEU A 681 81.49 -11.57 18.53
C LEU A 681 80.98 -10.11 18.40
N LEU A 682 79.67 -9.94 18.24
CA LEU A 682 79.06 -8.64 17.97
C LEU A 682 79.25 -7.65 19.15
N LYS A 683 79.00 -8.07 20.40
CA LYS A 683 79.14 -7.20 21.58
C LYS A 683 80.56 -6.64 21.75
N SER A 684 81.57 -7.39 21.32
CA SER A 684 82.97 -6.95 21.43
C SER A 684 83.35 -5.80 20.47
N ILE A 685 82.52 -5.55 19.45
CA ILE A 685 82.73 -4.55 18.40
C ILE A 685 81.87 -3.31 18.66
N ASP A 686 80.59 -3.53 18.99
CA ASP A 686 79.64 -2.48 19.38
C ASP A 686 78.70 -3.01 20.47
N PRO A 687 78.97 -2.74 21.77
CA PRO A 687 78.11 -3.18 22.85
C PRO A 687 76.68 -2.63 22.74
N GLN A 688 76.52 -1.38 22.28
CA GLN A 688 75.23 -0.68 22.30
C GLN A 688 74.35 -1.08 21.11
N GLY A 689 74.91 -1.13 19.92
CA GLY A 689 74.23 -1.66 18.74
C GLY A 689 73.93 -3.15 18.85
N THR A 690 74.77 -3.93 19.54
CA THR A 690 74.50 -5.35 19.78
C THR A 690 73.43 -5.57 20.84
N ALA A 691 73.42 -4.81 21.94
CA ALA A 691 72.34 -4.89 22.91
C ALA A 691 70.97 -4.62 22.25
N GLN A 692 70.88 -3.57 21.42
CA GLN A 692 69.68 -3.27 20.63
C GLN A 692 69.30 -4.40 19.65
N LEU A 693 70.28 -5.05 19.02
CA LEU A 693 70.03 -6.18 18.11
C LEU A 693 69.49 -7.41 18.86
N LEU A 694 70.07 -7.73 20.02
CA LEU A 694 69.65 -8.88 20.84
C LEU A 694 68.29 -8.65 21.49
N GLU A 695 68.05 -7.45 22.04
CA GLU A 695 66.74 -6.99 22.51
C GLU A 695 65.68 -7.11 21.39
N SER A 696 66.01 -6.69 20.16
CA SER A 696 65.10 -6.81 19.00
C SER A 696 64.81 -8.27 18.57
N ALA A 697 65.65 -9.22 18.99
CA ALA A 697 65.49 -10.65 18.76
C ALA A 697 64.89 -11.40 19.99
N GLY A 698 64.59 -10.70 21.08
CA GLY A 698 64.14 -11.32 22.34
C GLY A 698 65.22 -12.10 23.10
N ILE A 699 66.50 -11.78 22.85
CA ILE A 699 67.66 -12.43 23.48
C ILE A 699 68.23 -11.51 24.57
N GLU A 700 68.36 -12.03 25.79
CA GLU A 700 68.63 -11.23 26.99
C GLU A 700 70.09 -10.69 27.06
N ASP A 701 70.23 -9.49 27.64
CA ASP A 701 71.50 -8.76 27.83
C ASP A 701 71.75 -8.42 29.32
N SER A 702 72.98 -8.08 29.68
CA SER A 702 73.47 -7.79 31.05
C SER A 702 73.46 -6.29 31.35
N SER A 703 73.05 -5.89 32.56
CA SER A 703 72.72 -4.48 32.85
C SER A 703 73.88 -3.58 33.30
N LEU A 704 73.71 -2.27 33.10
CA LEU A 704 74.59 -1.22 33.64
C LEU A 704 74.58 -1.15 35.18
N VAL A 705 73.50 -1.57 35.84
CA VAL A 705 73.46 -1.62 37.31
C VAL A 705 74.25 -2.80 37.86
N ASP A 706 74.40 -3.91 37.14
CA ASP A 706 75.33 -4.98 37.52
C ASP A 706 76.78 -4.45 37.55
N GLU A 707 77.17 -3.63 36.57
CA GLU A 707 78.48 -2.96 36.55
C GLU A 707 78.62 -1.92 37.69
N ALA A 708 77.59 -1.11 37.94
CA ALA A 708 77.60 -0.11 39.00
C ALA A 708 77.69 -0.76 40.40
N LEU A 709 76.96 -1.84 40.64
CA LEU A 709 76.99 -2.58 41.91
C LEU A 709 78.33 -3.29 42.14
N ALA A 710 78.97 -3.79 41.08
CA ALA A 710 80.33 -4.36 41.14
C ALA A 710 81.41 -3.34 41.58
N SER A 711 81.09 -2.03 41.59
CA SER A 711 82.02 -0.96 41.99
C SER A 711 81.83 -0.43 43.43
N LEU A 712 80.86 -0.94 44.20
CA LEU A 712 80.46 -0.35 45.49
C LEU A 712 81.45 -0.57 46.66
N PRO A 713 81.73 0.47 47.48
CA PRO A 713 82.42 0.30 48.76
C PRO A 713 81.62 -0.57 49.75
N PRO A 714 82.23 -1.54 50.47
CA PRO A 714 81.51 -2.47 51.34
C PRO A 714 80.62 -1.84 52.44
N ALA A 715 80.96 -0.63 52.90
CA ALA A 715 80.19 0.09 53.92
C ALA A 715 78.83 0.61 53.44
N LEU A 716 78.57 0.62 52.12
CA LEU A 716 77.32 1.10 51.53
C LEU A 716 76.38 -0.03 51.05
N VAL A 717 76.89 -1.25 50.91
CA VAL A 717 76.14 -2.40 50.35
C VAL A 717 74.89 -2.75 51.19
N SER A 718 74.84 -2.39 52.47
CA SER A 718 73.69 -2.59 53.35
C SER A 718 72.70 -1.42 53.41
N VAL A 719 72.98 -0.31 52.70
CA VAL A 719 72.10 0.87 52.62
C VAL A 719 71.81 1.31 51.18
N VAL A 720 72.23 0.49 50.19
CA VAL A 720 71.97 0.65 48.75
C VAL A 720 71.32 -0.64 48.26
N GLU A 721 70.08 -0.56 47.79
CA GLU A 721 69.32 -1.70 47.26
C GLU A 721 69.07 -1.52 45.76
N ARG A 722 69.30 -2.58 44.95
CA ARG A 722 68.92 -2.61 43.53
C ARG A 722 67.40 -2.66 43.43
N LEU A 723 66.80 -1.69 42.74
CA LEU A 723 65.38 -1.74 42.43
C LEU A 723 65.12 -2.33 41.04
N ASP A 724 65.99 -2.02 40.08
CA ASP A 724 65.92 -2.50 38.70
C ASP A 724 67.31 -2.37 38.01
N ASP A 725 67.35 -2.53 36.70
CA ASP A 725 68.56 -2.54 35.86
C ASP A 725 69.17 -1.15 35.59
N THR A 726 68.49 -0.10 36.07
CA THR A 726 68.86 1.31 35.92
C THR A 726 68.84 2.11 37.23
N SER A 727 68.28 1.57 38.32
CA SER A 727 67.99 2.35 39.53
C SER A 727 68.18 1.63 40.87
N LEU A 728 68.43 2.44 41.91
CA LEU A 728 68.69 2.01 43.29
C LEU A 728 68.03 2.93 44.32
N GLU A 729 67.83 2.41 45.53
CA GLU A 729 67.34 3.18 46.68
C GLU A 729 68.39 3.31 47.80
N MET A 730 68.44 4.47 48.45
CA MET A 730 69.20 4.72 49.68
C MET A 730 68.29 5.09 50.86
N HIS A 731 68.59 4.56 52.05
CA HIS A 731 67.78 4.74 53.27
C HIS A 731 68.38 5.74 54.28
N PHE A 732 67.53 6.62 54.86
CA PHE A 732 67.92 7.60 55.87
C PHE A 732 66.93 7.65 57.06
N PRO A 733 67.32 7.30 58.30
CA PRO A 733 66.42 7.28 59.46
C PRO A 733 66.17 8.68 60.09
N LEU A 734 64.91 8.98 60.43
CA LEU A 734 64.46 10.30 60.92
C LEU A 734 64.20 10.38 62.44
N GLY A 735 64.50 9.31 63.20
CA GLY A 735 64.18 9.21 64.64
C GLY A 735 64.82 10.27 65.55
N HIS A 736 65.75 11.08 65.03
CA HIS A 736 66.39 12.19 65.74
C HIS A 736 65.58 13.50 65.73
N LEU A 737 64.44 13.55 65.03
CA LEU A 737 63.56 14.73 64.93
C LEU A 737 62.33 14.60 65.85
N THR A 738 62.06 15.63 66.64
CA THR A 738 60.88 15.67 67.52
C THR A 738 59.56 15.78 66.73
N GLU A 739 58.45 15.33 67.30
CA GLU A 739 57.15 15.34 66.63
C GLU A 739 56.71 16.74 66.19
N LEU A 740 56.87 17.76 67.06
CA LEU A 740 56.57 19.16 66.73
C LEU A 740 57.42 19.67 65.56
N GLN A 741 58.67 19.22 65.42
CA GLN A 741 59.50 19.54 64.25
C GLN A 741 58.98 18.81 63.00
N ARG A 742 58.69 17.51 63.09
CA ARG A 742 58.17 16.74 61.95
C ARG A 742 56.86 17.33 61.42
N VAL A 743 55.93 17.73 62.29
CA VAL A 743 54.67 18.41 61.90
C VAL A 743 54.96 19.75 61.20
N ARG A 744 55.80 20.62 61.78
CA ARG A 744 56.08 21.97 61.26
C ARG A 744 56.90 22.00 59.97
N PHE A 745 57.66 20.95 59.70
CA PHE A 745 58.39 20.76 58.43
C PHE A 745 57.63 19.87 57.42
N GLY A 746 56.38 19.50 57.71
CA GLY A 746 55.50 18.74 56.82
C GLY A 746 55.86 17.25 56.64
N ILE A 747 56.66 16.69 57.55
CA ILE A 747 57.02 15.26 57.62
C ILE A 747 55.91 14.46 58.33
N GLY A 748 55.25 15.07 59.32
CA GLY A 748 54.21 14.43 60.15
C GLY A 748 54.75 13.23 60.94
N ASN A 749 54.22 12.04 60.65
CA ASN A 749 54.46 10.83 61.46
C ASN A 749 55.45 9.85 60.80
N ALA A 750 56.13 10.27 59.73
CA ALA A 750 57.16 9.47 59.06
C ALA A 750 58.42 9.28 59.91
N GLN A 751 59.06 8.12 59.76
CA GLN A 751 60.23 7.64 60.51
C GLN A 751 61.48 7.42 59.64
N SER A 752 61.33 7.40 58.32
CA SER A 752 62.47 7.35 57.38
C SER A 752 62.23 8.22 56.15
N LEU A 753 63.34 8.65 55.56
CA LEU A 753 63.44 9.25 54.23
C LEU A 753 64.17 8.25 53.34
N PHE A 754 63.69 8.06 52.13
CA PHE A 754 64.32 7.26 51.09
C PHE A 754 64.70 8.17 49.92
N LEU A 755 65.83 7.87 49.28
CA LEU A 755 66.33 8.51 48.08
C LEU A 755 66.40 7.46 46.98
N HIS A 756 65.47 7.51 46.04
CA HIS A 756 65.55 6.74 44.80
C HIS A 756 66.42 7.52 43.81
N PHE A 757 67.40 6.85 43.20
CA PHE A 757 68.37 7.40 42.26
C PHE A 757 68.42 6.54 41.00
N VAL A 758 68.44 7.17 39.83
CA VAL A 758 68.42 6.53 38.52
C VAL A 758 69.69 6.90 37.75
N PHE A 759 70.38 5.88 37.23
CA PHE A 759 71.49 6.04 36.30
C PHE A 759 70.94 6.31 34.89
N ALA A 760 71.27 7.49 34.38
CA ALA A 760 70.99 7.95 33.02
C ALA A 760 71.98 9.09 32.71
N ASP A 761 72.05 9.52 31.44
CA ASP A 761 72.96 10.60 30.99
C ASP A 761 72.78 11.89 31.82
N ASP A 762 71.52 12.25 32.12
CA ASP A 762 71.14 13.21 33.17
C ASP A 762 70.78 12.44 34.46
N PRO A 763 71.62 12.43 35.51
CA PRO A 763 71.33 11.69 36.74
C PRO A 763 70.06 12.24 37.43
N ALA A 764 69.18 11.34 37.84
CA ALA A 764 67.85 11.70 38.34
C ALA A 764 67.59 11.16 39.75
N PHE A 765 66.89 11.93 40.59
CA PHE A 765 66.59 11.50 41.97
C PHE A 765 65.21 11.94 42.48
N CYS A 766 64.63 11.20 43.44
CA CYS A 766 63.45 11.64 44.19
C CYS A 766 63.48 11.24 45.68
N LEU A 767 62.71 11.99 46.48
CA LEU A 767 62.72 11.90 47.94
C LEU A 767 61.37 11.47 48.49
N HIS A 768 61.36 10.35 49.20
CA HIS A 768 60.16 9.68 49.71
C HIS A 768 60.19 9.53 51.23
N LEU A 769 59.07 9.73 51.89
CA LEU A 769 58.91 9.43 53.31
C LEU A 769 58.29 8.05 53.48
N ASP A 770 58.70 7.29 54.50
CA ASP A 770 58.26 5.90 54.69
C ASP A 770 56.73 5.75 54.81
N ARG A 771 56.01 6.78 55.25
CA ARG A 771 54.54 6.82 55.25
C ARG A 771 53.95 6.80 53.83
N GLU A 772 54.63 7.41 52.86
CA GLU A 772 54.17 7.49 51.47
C GLU A 772 54.39 6.16 50.73
N THR A 773 55.48 5.43 51.01
CA THR A 773 55.74 4.10 50.46
C THR A 773 54.85 3.05 51.15
N LYS A 774 54.84 3.00 52.50
CA LYS A 774 53.99 2.07 53.27
C LYS A 774 52.48 2.23 53.00
N GLY A 775 52.05 3.41 52.56
CA GLY A 775 50.68 3.67 52.12
C GLY A 775 50.26 2.99 50.82
N LYS A 776 51.21 2.40 50.06
CA LYS A 776 50.94 1.76 48.74
C LYS A 776 51.40 0.30 48.61
N HIS A 777 52.35 -0.18 49.41
CA HIS A 777 52.85 -1.57 49.23
C HIS A 777 51.87 -2.69 49.64
N LYS A 778 50.78 -2.40 50.38
CA LYS A 778 49.73 -3.39 50.71
C LYS A 778 48.77 -3.71 49.54
N ALA A 779 49.32 -3.91 48.35
CA ALA A 779 48.62 -4.46 47.18
C ALA A 779 49.57 -5.09 46.12
N GLY A 780 50.89 -5.13 46.34
CA GLY A 780 51.81 -5.80 45.42
C GLY A 780 52.09 -5.10 44.08
N ALA A 781 51.68 -3.83 43.92
CA ALA A 781 52.07 -3.03 42.76
C ALA A 781 53.58 -2.68 42.85
N ALA A 782 54.40 -3.53 42.21
CA ALA A 782 55.77 -3.20 41.85
C ALA A 782 55.81 -1.97 40.94
N THR A 783 57.00 -1.35 40.82
CA THR A 783 57.22 -0.07 40.11
C THR A 783 56.16 0.98 40.43
N SER A 784 56.17 1.46 41.68
CA SER A 784 55.57 2.76 42.03
C SER A 784 56.24 3.84 41.18
N VAL A 785 55.75 4.11 39.96
CA VAL A 785 56.46 4.95 38.98
C VAL A 785 56.88 6.27 39.60
N HIS A 786 58.17 6.36 39.85
CA HIS A 786 58.79 7.55 40.38
C HIS A 786 58.97 8.54 39.23
N ASP A 787 58.68 9.82 39.48
CA ASP A 787 59.00 10.91 38.57
C ASP A 787 60.22 11.67 39.15
N PRO A 788 61.46 11.15 38.96
CA PRO A 788 62.65 11.72 39.56
C PRO A 788 63.07 13.04 38.90
N TRP A 789 63.63 13.94 39.71
CA TRP A 789 64.20 15.19 39.24
C TRP A 789 65.54 14.93 38.54
N ARG A 790 65.55 15.05 37.21
CA ARG A 790 66.78 15.04 36.39
C ARG A 790 67.61 16.28 36.67
N VAL A 791 68.90 16.13 36.92
CA VAL A 791 69.81 17.25 37.20
C VAL A 791 70.60 17.64 35.96
N ILE A 792 70.01 18.55 35.19
CA ILE A 792 70.65 19.17 34.04
C ILE A 792 71.73 20.16 34.53
N PRO A 793 72.98 20.11 34.05
CA PRO A 793 73.97 21.15 34.31
C PRO A 793 73.47 22.52 33.85
N SER A 794 73.52 23.53 34.73
CA SER A 794 72.90 24.87 34.59
C SER A 794 71.35 24.96 34.66
N GLY A 795 70.63 23.86 34.87
CA GLY A 795 69.19 23.86 35.06
C GLY A 795 68.71 24.54 36.37
N GLU A 796 67.43 24.91 36.43
CA GLU A 796 66.84 25.41 37.68
C GLU A 796 66.87 24.36 38.80
N HIS A 797 67.13 24.79 40.04
CA HIS A 797 66.93 23.94 41.21
C HIS A 797 65.43 23.69 41.48
N PRO A 798 65.05 22.49 41.95
CA PRO A 798 63.66 22.07 42.10
C PRO A 798 62.82 23.07 42.91
N ASN A 799 61.81 23.63 42.24
CA ASN A 799 60.82 24.57 42.78
C ASN A 799 59.42 23.93 42.96
N LEU A 800 59.16 22.86 42.20
CA LEU A 800 57.93 22.08 42.19
C LEU A 800 58.08 20.78 42.99
N PRO A 801 56.98 20.05 43.28
CA PRO A 801 57.06 18.73 43.89
C PRO A 801 57.89 17.75 43.06
N ILE A 802 58.82 17.03 43.70
CA ILE A 802 59.56 15.93 43.08
C ILE A 802 58.84 14.62 43.35
N CYS A 803 58.51 13.90 42.29
CA CYS A 803 57.65 12.72 42.32
C CYS A 803 56.26 13.00 42.96
N ARG A 804 55.39 11.99 42.94
CA ARG A 804 53.97 12.04 43.37
C ARG A 804 53.78 12.12 44.90
N GLY A 805 54.86 12.31 45.65
CA GLY A 805 54.83 12.54 47.10
C GLY A 805 54.42 13.98 47.41
N GLN A 806 53.76 14.19 48.56
CA GLN A 806 53.39 15.55 48.94
C GLN A 806 54.66 16.30 49.38
N THR A 807 55.05 17.32 48.62
CA THR A 807 56.29 18.02 48.88
C THR A 807 56.16 18.94 50.08
N SER A 808 56.93 18.58 51.11
CA SER A 808 57.00 19.26 52.38
C SER A 808 58.17 20.23 52.44
N PRO A 809 58.16 21.22 53.35
CA PRO A 809 59.31 22.08 53.59
C PRO A 809 60.63 21.33 53.84
N ALA A 810 60.61 20.14 54.47
CA ALA A 810 61.80 19.29 54.60
C ALA A 810 62.30 18.75 53.25
N LYS A 811 61.41 18.13 52.45
CA LYS A 811 61.77 17.60 51.12
C LYS A 811 62.32 18.69 50.21
N TYR A 812 61.65 19.84 50.17
CA TYR A 812 62.07 21.00 49.36
C TYR A 812 63.50 21.46 49.71
N HIS A 813 63.84 21.52 51.01
CA HIS A 813 65.19 21.92 51.43
C HIS A 813 66.27 20.91 50.99
N ILE A 814 66.03 19.61 51.22
CA ILE A 814 66.98 18.54 50.90
C ILE A 814 67.15 18.40 49.38
N ALA A 815 66.05 18.44 48.62
CA ALA A 815 66.08 18.37 47.16
C ALA A 815 66.97 19.45 46.53
N ARG A 816 66.89 20.68 47.02
CA ARG A 816 67.72 21.80 46.54
C ARG A 816 69.19 21.68 46.97
N ALA A 817 69.50 20.89 48.00
CA ALA A 817 70.88 20.55 48.33
C ALA A 817 71.44 19.47 47.39
N ILE A 818 70.70 18.37 47.17
CA ILE A 818 71.10 17.29 46.24
C ILE A 818 71.27 17.83 44.81
N SER A 819 70.30 18.62 44.32
CA SER A 819 70.38 19.24 42.99
C SER A 819 71.65 20.08 42.81
N ARG A 820 72.01 20.95 43.78
CA ARG A 820 73.26 21.74 43.71
C ARG A 820 74.49 20.85 43.57
N HIS A 821 74.56 19.76 44.34
CA HIS A 821 75.71 18.86 44.31
C HIS A 821 75.83 18.08 42.99
N LEU A 822 74.71 17.58 42.45
CA LEU A 822 74.71 16.86 41.17
C LEU A 822 74.98 17.80 39.97
N THR A 823 74.64 19.09 40.06
CA THR A 823 75.02 20.12 39.07
C THR A 823 76.55 20.34 39.01
N GLU A 824 77.31 19.95 40.05
CA GLU A 824 78.78 19.94 40.06
C GLU A 824 79.38 18.61 39.51
N GLY A 825 78.53 17.74 38.93
CA GLY A 825 78.88 16.42 38.42
C GLY A 825 78.68 15.29 39.43
N PHE A 826 78.13 14.16 38.96
CA PHE A 826 78.07 12.93 39.75
C PHE A 826 79.48 12.38 39.98
N LYS A 827 79.82 12.08 41.24
CA LYS A 827 81.16 11.64 41.66
C LYS A 827 81.16 10.20 42.17
N SER A 828 80.24 9.90 43.08
CA SER A 828 79.94 8.55 43.57
C SER A 828 78.63 8.56 44.36
N LEU A 829 78.07 7.38 44.62
CA LEU A 829 76.92 7.19 45.50
C LEU A 829 77.23 7.61 46.95
N GLU A 830 78.48 7.42 47.40
CA GLU A 830 78.96 7.78 48.74
C GLU A 830 78.82 9.28 49.03
N ALA A 831 79.20 10.14 48.08
CA ALA A 831 79.18 11.59 48.24
C ALA A 831 77.76 12.12 48.50
N ILE A 832 76.75 11.52 47.86
CA ILE A 832 75.34 11.90 48.01
C ILE A 832 74.82 11.53 49.41
N HIS A 833 75.17 10.33 49.91
CA HIS A 833 74.76 9.85 51.23
C HIS A 833 75.28 10.75 52.38
N VAL A 834 76.53 11.22 52.28
CA VAL A 834 77.13 12.15 53.25
C VAL A 834 76.37 13.49 53.28
N LEU A 835 76.03 14.04 52.11
CA LEU A 835 75.34 15.33 51.97
C LEU A 835 73.95 15.34 52.63
N VAL A 836 73.11 14.35 52.32
CA VAL A 836 71.72 14.27 52.83
C VAL A 836 71.71 14.13 54.36
N THR A 837 72.63 13.34 54.90
CA THR A 837 72.80 13.11 56.35
C THR A 837 73.15 14.39 57.11
N GLY A 838 73.86 15.34 56.48
CA GLY A 838 74.15 16.66 57.07
C GLY A 838 72.90 17.55 57.17
N VAL A 839 72.16 17.70 56.06
CA VAL A 839 71.01 18.62 55.96
C VAL A 839 69.89 18.27 56.96
N LEU A 840 69.67 16.98 57.23
CA LEU A 840 68.64 16.50 58.17
C LEU A 840 68.89 16.94 59.62
N LYS A 841 70.15 16.89 60.08
CA LYS A 841 70.51 17.20 61.48
C LYS A 841 70.24 18.68 61.82
N ASP A 842 70.50 19.56 60.86
CA ASP A 842 70.45 21.01 61.02
C ASP A 842 69.17 21.69 60.47
N LEU A 843 68.09 20.92 60.30
CA LEU A 843 66.76 21.47 60.03
C LEU A 843 66.39 22.57 61.04
N GLY A 844 66.06 23.75 60.50
CA GLY A 844 65.75 24.98 61.22
C GLY A 844 66.92 25.94 61.44
N LYS A 845 68.19 25.56 61.16
CA LYS A 845 69.31 26.50 61.13
C LYS A 845 69.46 27.20 59.77
N GLY A 846 69.42 26.44 58.68
CA GLY A 846 69.59 26.96 57.31
C GLY A 846 68.33 27.54 56.68
N CYS A 847 68.50 28.53 55.82
CA CYS A 847 67.45 29.07 54.95
C CYS A 847 66.96 28.02 53.94
N ILE A 848 65.64 27.78 53.91
CA ILE A 848 65.02 26.72 53.09
C ILE A 848 65.35 26.74 51.59
N THR A 849 65.65 27.91 51.01
CA THR A 849 65.92 28.06 49.57
C THR A 849 67.40 27.86 49.20
N CYS A 850 68.33 28.36 50.03
CA CYS A 850 69.76 28.49 49.72
C CYS A 850 70.71 27.82 50.73
N GLY A 851 70.21 27.29 51.85
CA GLY A 851 70.99 26.64 52.90
C GLY A 851 71.72 27.58 53.89
N LYS A 852 71.88 28.87 53.59
CA LYS A 852 72.62 29.82 54.45
C LYS A 852 72.06 29.86 55.88
N ASP A 853 72.94 29.71 56.87
CA ASP A 853 72.62 29.66 58.30
C ASP A 853 72.00 30.99 58.81
N HIS A 854 71.04 30.87 59.73
CA HIS A 854 70.39 31.93 60.48
C HIS A 854 71.04 32.19 61.85
N SER A 855 72.05 31.40 62.26
CA SER A 855 72.74 31.42 63.56
C SER A 855 71.86 31.09 64.79
N VAL A 856 70.55 31.07 64.65
CA VAL A 856 69.56 30.67 65.66
C VAL A 856 68.64 29.62 65.06
N ARG A 857 68.39 28.52 65.79
CA ARG A 857 67.53 27.43 65.30
C ARG A 857 66.05 27.85 65.32
N MET A 858 65.52 28.18 64.14
CA MET A 858 64.14 28.62 63.95
C MET A 858 63.16 27.46 64.16
N ARG A 859 62.03 27.77 64.82
CA ARG A 859 60.96 26.80 65.13
C ARG A 859 60.09 26.42 63.91
N CYS A 860 60.25 27.08 62.78
CA CYS A 860 59.56 26.82 61.51
C CYS A 860 60.55 27.05 60.34
N PRO A 861 60.32 26.46 59.16
CA PRO A 861 61.08 26.81 57.96
C PRO A 861 60.88 28.28 57.60
N THR A 862 61.95 28.96 57.19
CA THR A 862 61.93 30.38 56.79
C THR A 862 63.02 30.68 55.76
N THR A 863 62.92 31.84 55.12
CA THR A 863 63.93 32.36 54.20
C THR A 863 64.86 33.35 54.92
N CYS A 864 66.13 33.43 54.49
CA CYS A 864 67.01 34.53 54.88
C CYS A 864 66.50 35.86 54.28
N SER A 865 67.06 36.97 54.75
CA SER A 865 66.68 38.34 54.36
C SER A 865 66.93 38.69 52.88
N SER A 866 67.42 37.75 52.06
CA SER A 866 67.56 37.92 50.62
C SER A 866 66.20 37.91 49.93
N GLY A 867 65.88 39.01 49.24
CA GLY A 867 64.64 39.13 48.45
C GLY A 867 64.47 38.03 47.41
N GLY A 868 65.56 37.55 46.80
CA GLY A 868 65.53 36.43 45.87
C GLY A 868 65.05 35.13 46.52
N CYS A 869 65.61 34.77 47.69
CA CYS A 869 65.18 33.58 48.43
C CYS A 869 63.70 33.65 48.85
N ARG A 870 63.24 34.85 49.26
CA ARG A 870 61.83 35.11 49.57
C ARG A 870 60.93 34.98 48.33
N SER A 871 61.36 35.48 47.18
CA SER A 871 60.61 35.39 45.92
C SER A 871 60.46 33.94 45.45
N THR A 872 61.56 33.19 45.39
CA THR A 872 61.53 31.75 45.03
C THR A 872 60.68 30.92 46.00
N PHE A 873 60.74 31.22 47.31
CA PHE A 873 59.86 30.55 48.28
C PHE A 873 58.38 30.94 48.12
N LEU A 874 58.08 32.18 47.67
CA LEU A 874 56.72 32.60 47.32
C LEU A 874 56.20 31.95 46.02
N GLN A 875 57.10 31.47 45.14
CA GLN A 875 56.78 30.71 43.93
C GLN A 875 56.61 29.21 44.17
N ALA A 876 57.13 28.67 45.28
CA ALA A 876 56.97 27.25 45.65
C ALA A 876 55.49 26.84 45.78
N SER A 877 55.22 25.53 45.78
CA SER A 877 53.84 25.03 45.82
C SER A 877 53.08 25.42 47.10
N LEU A 878 51.75 25.38 47.06
CA LEU A 878 50.92 25.77 48.21
C LEU A 878 51.07 24.78 49.38
N GLU A 879 51.47 23.54 49.13
CA GLU A 879 51.82 22.54 50.15
C GLU A 879 53.07 22.95 50.94
N VAL A 880 54.04 23.60 50.29
CA VAL A 880 55.26 24.12 50.93
C VAL A 880 54.96 25.41 51.69
N ARG A 881 54.26 26.35 51.06
CA ARG A 881 53.97 27.69 51.64
C ARG A 881 52.90 27.66 52.73
N LEU A 882 51.80 26.97 52.48
CA LEU A 882 50.60 26.93 53.32
C LEU A 882 50.47 25.58 54.05
N CYS A 883 51.58 24.86 54.23
CA CYS A 883 51.67 23.59 54.96
C CYS A 883 50.95 23.62 56.32
N GLN A 884 50.97 24.78 56.98
CA GLN A 884 50.33 25.03 58.27
C GLN A 884 48.82 25.29 58.14
N ILE A 885 48.36 26.02 57.12
CA ILE A 885 46.92 26.28 56.90
C ILE A 885 46.21 25.03 56.40
N ARG A 886 46.85 24.21 55.55
CA ARG A 886 46.25 22.95 55.06
C ARG A 886 46.15 21.84 56.13
N GLN A 887 46.54 22.12 57.36
CA GLN A 887 46.33 21.28 58.55
C GLN A 887 45.16 21.78 59.42
N ASP A 888 44.52 22.90 59.05
CA ASP A 888 43.28 23.43 59.63
C ASP A 888 42.13 23.34 58.59
N PRO A 889 41.18 22.40 58.74
CA PRO A 889 40.09 22.23 57.77
C PRO A 889 39.16 23.45 57.64
N ALA A 890 38.92 24.19 58.72
CA ALA A 890 37.91 25.26 58.75
C ALA A 890 38.29 26.45 57.85
N ALA A 891 39.59 26.64 57.60
CA ALA A 891 40.10 27.67 56.69
C ALA A 891 39.84 27.37 55.21
N VAL A 892 39.54 26.12 54.83
CA VAL A 892 39.41 25.69 53.43
C VAL A 892 37.99 25.92 52.90
N ASP A 893 36.96 25.46 53.63
CA ASP A 893 35.56 25.49 53.18
C ASP A 893 35.07 26.91 52.86
N CYS A 894 35.51 27.89 53.66
CA CYS A 894 35.11 29.29 53.52
C CYS A 894 35.52 29.91 52.17
N LEU A 895 36.61 29.45 51.56
CA LEU A 895 37.15 30.00 50.32
C LEU A 895 36.38 29.54 49.07
N LEU A 896 35.79 28.34 49.09
CA LEU A 896 35.14 27.75 47.92
C LEU A 896 33.77 28.38 47.61
N TYR A 897 33.00 28.73 48.65
CA TYR A 897 31.60 29.16 48.50
C TYR A 897 31.46 30.50 47.74
N GLY A 898 32.44 31.41 47.88
CA GLY A 898 32.39 32.74 47.27
C GLY A 898 32.51 32.77 45.74
N LEU A 899 33.13 31.74 45.14
CA LEU A 899 33.42 31.69 43.70
C LEU A 899 32.18 31.35 42.83
N LEU A 900 31.25 30.58 43.39
CA LEU A 900 30.17 29.93 42.64
C LEU A 900 28.99 30.88 42.30
N LEU A 901 28.83 31.96 43.07
CA LEU A 901 27.73 32.92 42.92
C LEU A 901 27.88 33.87 41.71
N SER A 902 29.10 34.03 41.18
CA SER A 902 29.45 35.12 40.26
C SER A 902 29.03 34.91 38.79
N LEU A 903 28.74 33.68 38.36
CA LEU A 903 28.73 33.30 36.93
C LEU A 903 27.35 33.30 36.24
N ASN A 904 26.25 33.62 36.93
CA ASN A 904 24.93 33.08 36.59
C ASN A 904 23.85 34.10 36.13
N ARG A 905 24.19 35.27 35.56
CA ARG A 905 23.28 36.44 35.56
C ARG A 905 22.83 37.12 34.23
N GLU A 906 23.35 36.82 33.04
CA GLU A 906 23.38 37.83 31.95
C GLU A 906 22.47 37.73 30.69
N THR A 907 21.60 36.72 30.46
CA THR A 907 20.90 36.61 29.13
C THR A 907 19.39 36.24 29.13
N ARG A 908 18.49 37.18 28.75
CA ARG A 908 17.11 37.00 28.13
C ARG A 908 16.24 38.28 28.09
N THR A 909 15.42 38.52 27.03
CA THR A 909 14.22 39.43 27.01
C THR A 909 13.33 39.29 25.72
N PRO A 910 12.02 39.71 25.68
CA PRO A 910 11.03 39.38 24.60
C PRO A 910 10.23 40.60 23.94
N PRO A 911 9.24 40.42 23.01
CA PRO A 911 8.73 41.44 22.03
C PRO A 911 7.28 42.04 22.22
N GLN A 912 6.79 42.89 21.28
CA GLN A 912 5.46 43.59 21.27
C GLN A 912 4.72 43.76 19.88
N LEU A 913 3.65 44.57 19.76
CA LEU A 913 2.40 44.33 18.99
C LEU A 913 1.76 45.47 18.12
N SER A 914 1.13 45.07 16.99
CA SER A 914 -0.15 45.49 16.30
C SER A 914 -0.66 46.95 16.12
N ILE A 915 -1.29 47.25 14.95
CA ILE A 915 -2.63 47.94 14.76
C ILE A 915 -3.07 47.98 13.25
N GLN A 916 -4.35 48.27 12.93
CA GLN A 916 -5.00 48.22 11.58
C GLN A 916 -5.43 49.60 11.01
N GLN A 917 -5.68 49.72 9.69
CA GLN A 917 -6.72 50.63 9.11
C GLN A 917 -7.10 50.35 7.62
N HIS A 918 -8.06 51.11 7.07
CA HIS A 918 -8.83 50.85 5.82
C HIS A 918 -8.33 51.56 4.54
N ARG A 919 -8.97 51.29 3.39
CA ARG A 919 -8.63 51.82 2.04
C ARG A 919 -9.43 53.07 1.58
N HIS A 920 -8.80 53.82 0.65
CA HIS A 920 -9.30 54.31 -0.67
C HIS A 920 -9.24 55.83 -0.97
N CYS A 921 -9.07 56.08 -2.29
CA CYS A 921 -9.14 57.33 -3.06
C CYS A 921 -7.88 58.22 -3.14
N SER A 922 -7.69 58.79 -4.34
CA SER A 922 -6.56 59.62 -4.80
C SER A 922 -7.05 61.07 -5.02
N PRO A 923 -6.17 62.07 -5.24
CA PRO A 923 -5.46 62.24 -6.52
C PRO A 923 -3.98 62.68 -6.40
N SER A 924 -3.33 62.91 -7.54
CA SER A 924 -2.04 63.64 -7.68
C SER A 924 -2.31 65.08 -8.18
N PRO A 925 -1.35 66.04 -8.18
CA PRO A 925 -0.19 65.99 -9.09
C PRO A 925 1.11 66.68 -8.57
N GLU A 926 2.03 66.97 -9.50
CA GLU A 926 3.08 68.02 -9.50
C GLU A 926 4.41 67.90 -8.67
N THR A 927 5.41 67.31 -9.34
CA THR A 927 6.69 67.93 -9.82
C THR A 927 7.67 68.72 -8.90
N ARG A 928 8.96 68.59 -9.30
CA ARG A 928 10.21 69.28 -8.88
C ARG A 928 10.82 68.79 -7.54
N ALA A 929 12.09 68.38 -7.39
CA ALA A 929 13.38 68.45 -8.13
C ALA A 929 14.41 69.42 -7.52
N GLY A 930 15.69 68.99 -7.52
CA GLY A 930 16.83 69.60 -6.81
C GLY A 930 17.26 68.77 -5.60
N HIS A 931 18.53 68.59 -5.25
CA HIS A 931 19.79 69.00 -5.91
C HIS A 931 20.84 67.85 -5.73
N VAL A 932 21.47 67.39 -6.80
CA VAL A 932 22.88 67.67 -7.19
C VAL A 932 23.94 67.01 -6.29
N SER A 933 24.63 66.03 -6.89
CA SER A 933 25.90 65.41 -6.48
C SER A 933 27.07 66.42 -6.57
N PRO A 934 28.27 66.16 -6.00
CA PRO A 934 29.25 65.36 -6.76
C PRO A 934 30.34 64.58 -5.97
N SER A 935 30.89 63.52 -6.61
CA SER A 935 32.30 63.04 -6.48
C SER A 935 32.76 62.40 -5.14
N LYS A 936 33.77 61.50 -5.02
CA LYS A 936 34.77 60.76 -5.88
C LYS A 936 35.41 59.64 -4.96
N LEU A 937 36.42 58.78 -5.24
CA LEU A 937 37.35 58.53 -6.37
C LEU A 937 37.96 57.07 -6.29
N ARG A 938 37.63 56.15 -7.23
CA ARG A 938 38.42 54.89 -7.55
C ARG A 938 38.57 53.83 -6.41
N TRP A 939 38.95 52.56 -6.63
CA TRP A 939 39.92 51.96 -7.58
C TRP A 939 39.51 50.63 -8.27
N LEU A 940 40.37 50.24 -9.22
CA LEU A 940 40.50 49.04 -10.10
C LEU A 940 40.21 47.67 -9.43
N SER A 941 39.99 46.51 -10.09
CA SER A 941 39.85 46.04 -11.50
C SER A 941 39.35 44.55 -11.46
N GLY A 942 38.98 43.82 -12.53
CA GLY A 942 38.92 44.04 -13.99
C GLY A 942 39.33 42.77 -14.78
N ASN A 943 38.85 42.59 -16.03
CA ASN A 943 39.00 41.39 -16.91
C ASN A 943 38.31 40.10 -16.37
N ASN A 944 37.90 39.07 -17.12
CA ASN A 944 37.68 38.76 -18.56
C ASN A 944 36.89 37.42 -18.62
N THR A 945 36.16 36.94 -19.65
CA THR A 945 35.53 37.42 -20.92
C THR A 945 34.66 36.26 -21.48
N ILE A 946 33.88 36.48 -22.58
CA ILE A 946 33.38 35.42 -23.53
C ILE A 946 32.24 34.52 -22.96
N LEU A 947 31.13 34.19 -23.65
CA LEU A 947 30.72 34.24 -25.08
C LEU A 947 29.22 34.67 -25.27
N GLN A 948 28.76 34.79 -26.53
CA GLN A 948 27.36 35.09 -26.96
C GLN A 948 26.61 33.75 -27.33
N PRO A 949 25.41 33.70 -27.98
CA PRO A 949 24.47 34.75 -28.43
C PRO A 949 22.93 34.52 -28.26
N LYS A 950 22.19 35.65 -28.34
CA LYS A 950 21.02 36.00 -29.22
C LYS A 950 20.22 34.88 -29.94
N SER A 951 18.91 35.01 -30.26
CA SER A 951 17.84 35.99 -29.92
C SER A 951 16.53 35.74 -30.69
N ARG A 952 15.41 36.36 -30.26
CA ARG A 952 14.18 36.73 -31.05
C ARG A 952 13.30 35.54 -31.54
N ALA A 953 12.02 35.70 -31.90
CA ALA A 953 11.18 36.91 -32.09
C ALA A 953 9.72 36.75 -31.59
N THR A 954 9.00 37.88 -31.49
CA THR A 954 7.52 38.02 -31.41
C THR A 954 7.04 38.70 -32.74
N PRO A 955 5.81 39.28 -32.95
CA PRO A 955 4.55 39.33 -32.17
C PRO A 955 3.24 39.17 -33.01
N ARG A 956 2.07 39.56 -32.42
CA ARG A 956 0.78 40.07 -33.01
C ARG A 956 -0.45 39.14 -32.92
N LEU A 957 -1.49 39.50 -32.13
CA LEU A 957 -2.75 40.26 -32.43
C LEU A 957 -3.90 39.35 -32.95
N GLY A 958 -5.16 39.42 -32.46
CA GLY A 958 -5.74 40.20 -31.36
C GLY A 958 -7.25 39.93 -31.13
N LEU A 959 -7.85 40.66 -30.17
CA LEU A 959 -9.27 41.12 -29.97
C LEU A 959 -10.42 40.53 -30.84
N HIS A 960 -11.68 40.30 -30.39
CA HIS A 960 -12.47 41.01 -29.36
C HIS A 960 -13.81 40.30 -28.95
N ARG A 961 -14.28 40.53 -27.71
CA ARG A 961 -15.69 40.65 -27.21
C ARG A 961 -16.67 39.45 -26.99
N LEU A 962 -17.34 39.56 -25.83
CA LEU A 962 -18.55 38.92 -25.24
C LEU A 962 -19.85 39.65 -25.71
N PRO A 963 -21.14 39.22 -25.45
CA PRO A 963 -21.71 39.02 -24.08
C PRO A 963 -23.00 38.16 -23.80
N TRP A 964 -23.06 37.66 -22.55
CA TRP A 964 -24.25 37.46 -21.65
C TRP A 964 -25.29 36.38 -22.04
N PHE A 965 -26.12 35.78 -21.16
CA PHE A 965 -26.68 36.17 -19.83
C PHE A 965 -26.53 35.07 -18.73
N SER A 966 -27.14 35.25 -17.54
CA SER A 966 -26.90 34.49 -16.29
C SER A 966 -28.17 34.15 -15.47
N ILE A 967 -28.04 33.31 -14.41
CA ILE A 967 -28.90 33.01 -13.20
C ILE A 967 -28.96 31.47 -12.97
N LEU A 968 -28.40 30.86 -11.90
CA LEU A 968 -28.72 30.85 -10.44
C LEU A 968 -30.08 30.19 -10.11
N CYS A 969 -30.33 29.43 -9.03
CA CYS A 969 -29.53 28.76 -7.97
C CYS A 969 -30.41 27.57 -7.44
N THR A 970 -30.15 26.72 -6.43
CA THR A 970 -29.21 26.57 -5.28
C THR A 970 -29.14 25.05 -4.95
N GLY A 971 -28.51 24.48 -3.91
CA GLY A 971 -27.68 24.96 -2.79
C GLY A 971 -27.31 23.81 -1.81
N ARG A 972 -26.37 24.06 -0.88
CA ARG A 972 -26.06 23.22 0.29
C ARG A 972 -26.11 24.09 1.55
N SER A 973 -26.50 23.52 2.68
CA SER A 973 -26.38 24.17 3.99
C SER A 973 -26.05 23.15 5.08
N SER A 974 -25.15 23.52 5.98
CA SER A 974 -24.80 22.79 7.18
C SER A 974 -24.50 23.81 8.27
N ASP A 975 -25.16 23.72 9.43
CA ASP A 975 -24.71 24.39 10.66
C ASP A 975 -25.34 23.75 11.91
N SER A 976 -24.93 24.21 13.11
CA SER A 976 -25.13 23.49 14.38
C SER A 976 -25.31 24.44 15.59
N PHE A 977 -25.21 23.91 16.83
CA PHE A 977 -25.28 24.58 18.16
C PHE A 977 -26.68 25.02 18.67
N PRO A 978 -26.90 25.31 19.99
CA PRO A 978 -26.08 25.12 21.21
C PRO A 978 -26.83 24.29 22.33
N PRO A 979 -26.44 24.29 23.65
CA PRO A 979 -26.83 23.24 24.63
C PRO A 979 -27.62 23.71 25.88
N SER A 980 -27.88 22.78 26.83
CA SER A 980 -28.34 23.07 28.21
C SER A 980 -27.73 22.13 29.27
N ARG A 981 -27.97 22.38 30.57
CA ARG A 981 -27.24 21.79 31.74
C ARG A 981 -28.16 21.16 32.80
N ASN A 982 -27.63 20.16 33.52
CA ASN A 982 -28.03 19.65 34.85
C ASN A 982 -29.42 18.96 34.93
N SER A 983 -29.67 17.90 35.70
CA SER A 983 -28.84 17.01 36.56
C SER A 983 -29.44 15.56 36.50
N SER A 984 -29.28 14.54 37.36
CA SER A 984 -28.95 14.38 38.81
C SER A 984 -28.28 13.01 39.10
N ILE A 985 -28.15 12.65 40.39
CA ILE A 985 -27.45 11.49 41.03
C ILE A 985 -28.33 11.06 42.25
N PRO A 986 -28.34 9.82 42.81
CA PRO A 986 -27.34 8.73 42.86
C PRO A 986 -27.90 7.32 42.41
N THR A 987 -27.29 6.12 42.58
CA THR A 987 -26.35 5.58 43.61
C THR A 987 -25.55 4.34 43.16
N ARG A 988 -24.31 4.19 43.70
CA ARG A 988 -23.47 2.96 43.84
C ARG A 988 -22.98 2.27 42.54
N LYS A 989 -21.74 1.73 42.45
CA LYS A 989 -20.58 1.65 43.38
C LYS A 989 -19.26 1.42 42.58
N SER A 990 -18.11 1.92 43.08
CA SER A 990 -16.69 1.47 42.84
C SER A 990 -16.30 0.95 41.42
N GLN A 991 -15.46 1.57 40.57
CA GLN A 991 -14.16 2.28 40.77
C GLN A 991 -13.08 1.47 41.53
N PRO A 992 -11.76 1.62 41.25
CA PRO A 992 -11.05 2.62 40.41
C PRO A 992 -10.07 1.95 39.38
N ARG A 993 -9.02 2.51 38.73
CA ARG A 993 -8.40 3.87 38.57
C ARG A 993 -7.43 3.91 37.34
N THR A 994 -7.59 4.84 36.38
CA THR A 994 -6.51 5.51 35.55
C THR A 994 -5.53 4.66 34.68
N ARG A 995 -4.77 5.13 33.66
CA ARG A 995 -4.51 6.40 32.90
C ARG A 995 -3.86 5.96 31.53
N SER A 996 -4.21 6.43 30.32
CA SER A 996 -4.05 7.77 29.68
C SER A 996 -2.79 7.95 28.79
N ARG A 997 -2.99 8.22 27.47
CA ARG A 997 -2.12 9.02 26.53
C ARG A 997 -0.78 8.40 26.04
N ILE A 998 -0.14 8.75 24.90
CA ILE A 998 -0.50 9.41 23.59
C ILE A 998 0.63 9.21 22.52
N LEU A 999 0.28 9.20 21.21
CA LEU A 999 1.04 9.49 19.95
C LEU A 999 2.54 9.12 19.67
N GLN A 1000 2.76 8.75 18.39
CA GLN A 1000 3.85 9.10 17.43
C GLN A 1000 5.30 8.54 17.52
N ALA A 1001 5.57 7.53 16.66
CA ALA A 1001 6.33 7.60 15.38
C ALA A 1001 7.88 7.89 15.29
N TYR A 1002 8.44 7.41 14.16
CA TYR A 1002 9.77 7.64 13.53
C TYR A 1002 11.02 6.78 13.92
N TYR A 1003 11.33 5.83 13.02
CA TYR A 1003 12.62 5.59 12.30
C TYR A 1003 13.95 5.15 13.00
N LEU A 1004 14.52 4.09 12.39
CA LEU A 1004 15.95 3.68 12.21
C LEU A 1004 16.86 3.20 13.38
N GLN A 1005 17.25 1.91 13.23
CA GLN A 1005 18.63 1.41 13.02
C GLN A 1005 19.49 0.89 14.21
N ARG A 1006 19.79 -0.44 14.13
CA ARG A 1006 20.92 -1.23 14.67
C ARG A 1006 21.66 -0.78 15.95
N GLN A 1007 21.68 -1.64 16.97
CA GLN A 1007 22.78 -2.62 17.19
C GLN A 1007 22.42 -3.67 18.28
N ASN A 1008 23.23 -4.73 18.41
CA ASN A 1008 23.03 -5.86 19.33
C ASN A 1008 23.64 -5.61 20.73
N THR A 1009 23.10 -6.23 21.78
CA THR A 1009 23.87 -7.17 22.66
C THR A 1009 22.95 -7.98 23.60
N SER A 1010 23.31 -9.26 23.74
CA SER A 1010 22.89 -10.31 24.70
C SER A 1010 22.50 -9.93 26.14
N SER A 1011 21.55 -10.67 26.76
CA SER A 1011 21.88 -11.77 27.70
C SER A 1011 20.67 -12.55 28.29
N LEU A 1012 20.88 -13.86 28.54
CA LEU A 1012 20.04 -14.88 29.20
C LEU A 1012 19.87 -14.69 30.74
N PRO A 1013 19.27 -15.62 31.53
CA PRO A 1013 18.12 -16.54 31.34
C PRO A 1013 17.18 -16.65 32.59
N ARG A 1014 16.18 -17.57 32.58
CA ARG A 1014 16.00 -18.64 33.61
C ARG A 1014 14.87 -19.66 33.33
N HIS A 1015 15.04 -20.87 33.86
CA HIS A 1015 14.09 -22.01 33.79
C HIS A 1015 12.96 -21.94 34.85
N ILE A 1016 11.88 -22.70 34.61
CA ILE A 1016 11.29 -23.77 35.47
C ILE A 1016 9.94 -24.21 34.86
N THR A 1017 9.39 -25.43 34.88
CA THR A 1017 9.77 -26.87 35.02
C THR A 1017 8.50 -27.59 35.53
N ARG A 1018 7.88 -28.48 34.73
CA ARG A 1018 6.83 -29.46 35.11
C ARG A 1018 5.49 -28.84 35.64
N THR A 1019 4.35 -29.55 35.84
CA THR A 1019 4.11 -31.00 36.04
C THR A 1019 2.73 -31.45 35.49
N LEU A 1020 2.53 -32.78 35.39
CA LEU A 1020 1.29 -33.47 34.97
C LEU A 1020 0.11 -33.29 35.95
N VAL A 1021 -1.11 -33.67 35.53
CA VAL A 1021 -1.82 -34.88 36.03
C VAL A 1021 -3.07 -35.19 35.18
N CYS A 1022 -3.42 -36.48 35.06
CA CYS A 1022 -4.51 -37.04 34.24
C CYS A 1022 -5.88 -37.03 34.96
N ASN A 1023 -6.99 -37.30 34.25
CA ASN A 1023 -7.70 -38.61 34.35
C ASN A 1023 -9.05 -38.77 33.60
N ASN A 1024 -9.41 -40.05 33.41
CA ASN A 1024 -10.77 -40.65 33.28
C ASN A 1024 -11.56 -40.63 31.94
N LEU A 1025 -11.44 -41.80 31.27
CA LEU A 1025 -12.48 -42.61 30.58
C LEU A 1025 -13.73 -42.86 31.48
N PRO A 1026 -14.89 -43.46 31.02
CA PRO A 1026 -15.01 -44.51 29.97
C PRO A 1026 -16.32 -44.60 29.10
N ARG A 1027 -16.32 -45.57 28.14
CA ARG A 1027 -17.40 -46.51 27.66
C ARG A 1027 -18.87 -46.00 27.52
N SER A 1028 -19.71 -46.39 26.54
CA SER A 1028 -19.86 -47.64 25.75
C SER A 1028 -20.80 -47.44 24.50
N PRO A 1029 -21.27 -48.47 23.73
CA PRO A 1029 -21.58 -48.33 22.28
C PRO A 1029 -23.06 -48.55 21.83
N ARG A 1030 -23.31 -48.34 20.51
CA ARG A 1030 -24.35 -48.92 19.58
C ARG A 1030 -24.32 -48.16 18.23
N SER A 1031 -24.77 -48.63 17.06
CA SER A 1031 -24.92 -49.98 16.47
C SER A 1031 -25.22 -49.89 14.94
N PHE A 1032 -25.00 -50.98 14.19
CA PHE A 1032 -25.29 -51.22 12.75
C PHE A 1032 -26.76 -51.01 12.32
N PRO A 1033 -27.15 -50.89 11.00
CA PRO A 1033 -26.80 -51.84 9.92
C PRO A 1033 -26.62 -51.35 8.45
N HIS A 1034 -26.19 -52.30 7.59
CA HIS A 1034 -26.22 -52.29 6.10
C HIS A 1034 -27.64 -52.58 5.54
N PRO A 1035 -27.93 -52.32 4.23
CA PRO A 1035 -27.57 -53.16 3.06
C PRO A 1035 -26.73 -52.37 2.01
N SER A 1036 -25.89 -52.87 1.09
CA SER A 1036 -25.68 -54.13 0.33
C SER A 1036 -26.38 -54.23 -1.05
N ALA A 1037 -25.61 -54.23 -2.16
CA ALA A 1037 -25.64 -55.24 -3.26
C ALA A 1037 -24.97 -54.78 -4.59
N GLY A 1038 -24.02 -55.60 -5.10
CA GLY A 1038 -23.79 -55.82 -6.55
C GLY A 1038 -23.11 -54.74 -7.43
N THR A 1039 -22.53 -55.05 -8.61
CA THR A 1039 -22.02 -56.36 -9.10
C THR A 1039 -20.98 -56.18 -10.23
N ARG A 1040 -19.92 -57.02 -10.22
CA ARG A 1040 -19.07 -57.50 -11.36
C ARG A 1040 -18.81 -56.62 -12.60
N GLY A 1041 -17.52 -56.41 -12.90
CA GLY A 1041 -17.01 -56.18 -14.25
C GLY A 1041 -15.54 -56.62 -14.36
N SER A 1042 -15.26 -57.73 -15.04
CA SER A 1042 -13.89 -58.30 -15.15
C SER A 1042 -13.61 -58.79 -16.57
N ILE A 1043 -12.51 -58.33 -17.16
CA ILE A 1043 -11.97 -58.85 -18.41
C ILE A 1043 -10.46 -59.03 -18.26
N ARG A 1044 -9.97 -60.26 -18.49
CA ARG A 1044 -8.56 -60.56 -18.75
C ARG A 1044 -8.31 -60.47 -20.25
N SER A 1045 -7.12 -60.05 -20.71
CA SER A 1045 -6.09 -61.01 -21.19
C SER A 1045 -4.95 -60.42 -22.06
N ARG A 1046 -3.76 -61.02 -21.89
CA ARG A 1046 -2.78 -61.43 -22.93
C ARG A 1046 -2.20 -60.43 -23.96
N SER A 1047 -1.02 -59.89 -23.60
CA SER A 1047 0.32 -60.28 -24.12
C SER A 1047 0.79 -60.03 -25.57
N LEU A 1048 2.09 -59.68 -25.65
CA LEU A 1048 3.11 -60.01 -26.70
C LEU A 1048 3.15 -59.26 -28.04
N LEU A 1049 4.23 -58.47 -28.23
CA LEU A 1049 5.20 -58.40 -29.36
C LEU A 1049 6.14 -57.21 -29.04
N ARG A 1050 7.49 -57.24 -28.95
CA ARG A 1050 8.64 -57.94 -29.58
C ARG A 1050 9.21 -57.23 -30.83
N GLY A 1051 10.29 -56.47 -30.64
CA GLY A 1051 11.22 -55.97 -31.68
C GLY A 1051 12.07 -54.81 -31.14
N ARG A 1052 13.38 -54.90 -30.83
CA ARG A 1052 14.63 -55.32 -31.54
C ARG A 1052 15.51 -54.11 -31.96
N THR A 1053 16.65 -53.96 -31.26
CA THR A 1053 18.04 -53.75 -31.78
C THR A 1053 18.40 -52.50 -32.65
N SER A 1054 19.61 -51.90 -32.60
CA SER A 1054 20.81 -52.07 -31.71
C SER A 1054 21.99 -51.13 -32.09
N HIS A 1055 22.87 -50.78 -31.13
CA HIS A 1055 24.23 -50.21 -31.31
C HIS A 1055 24.30 -48.78 -31.94
N VAL A 1056 25.36 -47.95 -31.83
CA VAL A 1056 26.81 -48.18 -31.57
C VAL A 1056 27.41 -47.19 -30.53
N VAL A 1057 28.07 -47.77 -29.53
CA VAL A 1057 29.37 -47.44 -28.88
C VAL A 1057 30.09 -46.10 -29.17
N GLY A 1058 30.08 -45.18 -28.19
CA GLY A 1058 31.27 -44.73 -27.43
C GLY A 1058 32.30 -43.72 -27.99
N LEU A 1059 32.63 -42.67 -27.19
CA LEU A 1059 33.99 -42.14 -26.98
C LEU A 1059 34.07 -41.18 -25.76
N LEU A 1060 35.20 -41.17 -25.02
CA LEU A 1060 35.69 -40.16 -24.04
C LEU A 1060 34.76 -39.82 -22.83
N ARG A 1061 35.16 -39.76 -21.55
CA ARG A 1061 36.46 -39.69 -20.82
C ARG A 1061 37.21 -38.34 -20.93
N ARG A 1062 37.34 -37.64 -19.79
CA ARG A 1062 37.61 -36.18 -19.55
C ARG A 1062 36.31 -35.38 -19.42
N THR A 1063 36.15 -34.43 -18.50
CA THR A 1063 37.11 -33.76 -17.60
C THR A 1063 36.86 -34.01 -16.09
N LYS A 1064 37.93 -34.03 -15.28
CA LYS A 1064 37.91 -33.97 -13.80
C LYS A 1064 38.69 -32.72 -13.37
N LYS A 1065 38.04 -31.56 -13.35
CA LYS A 1065 38.50 -30.27 -12.80
C LYS A 1065 37.39 -29.22 -12.98
N GLN A 1066 37.32 -28.25 -12.06
CA GLN A 1066 36.32 -27.17 -11.97
C GLN A 1066 34.88 -27.68 -11.66
N LEU A 1067 34.15 -27.13 -10.70
CA LEU A 1067 34.51 -26.14 -9.68
C LEU A 1067 35.11 -26.82 -8.42
N GLY A 1068 35.91 -26.14 -7.59
CA GLY A 1068 36.30 -24.72 -7.62
C GLY A 1068 35.72 -23.98 -6.43
#